data_AF-A0A1S8AYJ4-F1
#
_entry.id   AF-A0A1S8AYJ4-F1
#
_cell.length_a   1.000
_cell.length_b   1.000
_cell.length_c   1.000
_cell.angle_alpha   90.00
_cell.angle_beta   90.00
_cell.angle_gamma   90.00
#
_symmetry.space_group_name_H-M   'P 1'
#
loop_
_entity.id
_entity.type
_entity.pdbx_description
1 polymer ?
#
loop_
_entity_poly.entity_id
_entity_poly.type
_entity_poly.pdbx_seq_one_letter_code
_entity_poly.pdbx_strand_id
1 'polypeptide(L)'
;MEAKSNLRSTDGFRAFLILSVVAAVALATIGLPVIYGGSTTTASAAEPTVESYQTASQAGSELGAADEVYLGENGSAVLEYEDEMNDLEQLEVGMDVSEGLAYMLAEGSYEETDEFESGSFSAVLDQDGFSGNGSMVMQQPEDLERLDLDVSGEVSDEANEFDATATGAFTSEDSTPMSVDSDGQVTMSGDRFETSGSATVATESPTGTTSDGQTLDVALEETSDGYVLDVTDERTVSSFAASDWETREQAKQTLTEQYASVATQLGGSSEVTIENYDFDEETNRLELEFTIEYTGIDSGIEQMLPVALMNDDTAGLDQEEAQAIATGVTDMQIETVDFRVEDRGDSMNAEWDVQIANYDELTLAMLDAAESVASEEELEQMNIEQTRAAIEAQQAADLETTFDWDASVEQTAGQEVTFDAEVSGDTENWEAYLDELESRDVQRPNDVRFDLSAETADGQLSLDGTFEIGGEDLAGQTLDTMAQSAQTSPAGTAPETTRYVEALSDADLQVARVDADMSDGTVRLEGGAKFENMSELTDTVTGSMAVSGVSTATSGDTASMYVHVEDMGDVDTASATKADVDHLEVVGDETTVHEAGEWDEEFSEVPTDTMSEYLSTESTETSNETDDGEDEDDSTPGFGPGIALASVAGLLTALLLRQRN
;
A
#
# COMPACT_ATOMS: atom_id res chain seq x y z
N MET A 1 35.67 20.42 0.86
CA MET A 1 35.10 19.12 1.26
C MET A 1 33.88 19.42 2.12
N GLU A 2 32.74 19.84 1.60
CA GLU A 2 32.23 19.74 0.22
C GLU A 2 32.27 18.30 -0.31
N ALA A 3 31.21 17.55 -0.03
CA ALA A 3 30.56 16.77 -1.07
C ALA A 3 29.26 17.52 -1.36
N LYS A 4 29.13 18.13 -2.54
CA LYS A 4 27.84 18.58 -3.05
C LYS A 4 27.29 17.44 -3.90
N SER A 5 26.19 16.85 -3.49
CA SER A 5 25.29 16.12 -4.38
C SER A 5 24.64 17.15 -5.31
N ASN A 6 25.12 17.24 -6.54
CA ASN A 6 24.32 17.81 -7.62
C ASN A 6 23.43 16.68 -8.15
N LEU A 7 22.31 16.41 -7.48
CA LEU A 7 21.15 15.86 -8.19
C LEU A 7 20.57 17.00 -9.05
N ARG A 8 19.92 16.65 -10.15
CA ARG A 8 19.21 17.59 -11.02
C ARG A 8 17.72 17.20 -11.03
N SER A 9 16.85 18.16 -11.32
CA SER A 9 15.39 18.00 -11.39
C SER A 9 14.95 16.69 -12.06
N THR A 10 15.61 16.34 -13.17
CA THR A 10 15.40 15.11 -13.96
C THR A 10 15.47 13.79 -13.16
N ASP A 11 16.24 13.72 -12.06
CA ASP A 11 16.31 12.52 -11.22
C ASP A 11 15.18 12.50 -10.17
N GLY A 12 14.77 13.66 -9.65
CA GLY A 12 13.68 13.80 -8.68
C GLY A 12 12.31 13.58 -9.31
N PHE A 13 12.04 14.21 -10.46
CA PHE A 13 10.77 14.01 -11.16
C PHE A 13 10.59 12.58 -11.69
N ARG A 14 11.68 11.88 -12.01
CA ARG A 14 11.63 10.43 -12.30
C ARG A 14 11.30 9.59 -11.08
N ALA A 15 11.72 10.01 -9.89
CA ALA A 15 11.28 9.38 -8.65
C ALA A 15 9.79 9.65 -8.38
N PHE A 16 9.28 10.86 -8.68
CA PHE A 16 7.84 11.15 -8.62
C PHE A 16 7.03 10.27 -9.58
N LEU A 17 7.38 10.18 -10.88
CA LEU A 17 6.68 9.28 -11.82
C LEU A 17 6.75 7.81 -11.39
N ILE A 18 7.89 7.35 -10.87
CA ILE A 18 8.01 5.99 -10.33
C ILE A 18 7.12 5.84 -9.08
N LEU A 19 7.01 6.85 -8.22
CA LEU A 19 6.09 6.86 -7.08
C LEU A 19 4.62 6.88 -7.52
N SER A 20 4.22 7.66 -8.51
CA SER A 20 2.84 7.69 -9.03
C SER A 20 2.45 6.36 -9.68
N VAL A 21 3.34 5.75 -10.48
CA VAL A 21 3.11 4.43 -11.06
C VAL A 21 3.13 3.33 -9.99
N VAL A 22 4.02 3.41 -9.00
CA VAL A 22 4.02 2.48 -7.85
C VAL A 22 2.79 2.69 -6.96
N ALA A 23 2.26 3.90 -6.83
CA ALA A 23 1.03 4.19 -6.10
C ALA A 23 -0.19 3.67 -6.85
N ALA A 24 -0.30 3.89 -8.16
CA ALA A 24 -1.36 3.32 -8.99
C ALA A 24 -1.33 1.78 -8.97
N VAL A 25 -0.13 1.17 -9.06
CA VAL A 25 0.04 -0.28 -8.92
C VAL A 25 -0.27 -0.76 -7.50
N ALA A 26 0.08 0.00 -6.45
CA ALA A 26 -0.26 -0.35 -5.07
C ALA A 26 -1.77 -0.26 -4.80
N LEU A 27 -2.45 0.77 -5.32
CA LEU A 27 -3.90 0.94 -5.28
C LEU A 27 -4.60 -0.17 -6.07
N ALA A 28 -4.09 -0.54 -7.25
CA ALA A 28 -4.54 -1.74 -7.96
C ALA A 28 -4.37 -3.00 -7.09
N THR A 29 -3.25 -3.20 -6.39
CA THR A 29 -3.12 -4.35 -5.46
C THR A 29 -4.01 -4.28 -4.21
N ILE A 30 -4.58 -3.11 -3.89
CA ILE A 30 -5.60 -2.96 -2.83
C ILE A 30 -6.99 -3.30 -3.39
N GLY A 31 -7.30 -2.87 -4.61
CA GLY A 31 -8.54 -3.23 -5.34
C GLY A 31 -8.56 -4.65 -5.93
N LEU A 32 -7.53 -5.48 -5.70
CA LEU A 32 -7.43 -6.83 -6.25
C LEU A 32 -7.26 -7.91 -5.17
N PRO A 33 -8.31 -8.19 -4.37
CA PRO A 33 -8.25 -9.12 -3.24
C PRO A 33 -8.16 -10.62 -3.61
N VAL A 34 -7.77 -11.00 -4.84
CA VAL A 34 -8.21 -12.29 -5.44
C VAL A 34 -7.09 -13.20 -5.95
N ILE A 35 -6.19 -12.71 -6.83
CA ILE A 35 -5.40 -13.59 -7.72
C ILE A 35 -4.35 -14.45 -6.98
N TYR A 36 -3.94 -14.04 -5.77
CA TYR A 36 -3.22 -14.89 -4.83
C TYR A 36 -3.91 -14.81 -3.48
N GLY A 37 -4.57 -15.90 -3.05
CA GLY A 37 -5.26 -16.00 -1.76
C GLY A 37 -4.34 -16.03 -0.52
N GLY A 38 -3.15 -15.42 -0.58
CA GLY A 38 -2.49 -14.96 0.63
C GLY A 38 -3.32 -13.86 1.30
N SER A 39 -2.92 -13.43 2.49
CA SER A 39 -3.58 -12.30 3.17
C SER A 39 -3.76 -11.12 2.21
N THR A 40 -4.95 -10.50 2.24
CA THR A 40 -5.14 -9.17 1.65
C THR A 40 -4.05 -8.27 2.22
N THR A 41 -3.11 -7.84 1.38
CA THR A 41 -2.04 -6.95 1.82
C THR A 41 -2.63 -5.56 1.98
N THR A 42 -3.34 -5.36 3.10
CA THR A 42 -3.37 -4.06 3.79
C THR A 42 -1.93 -3.60 3.82
N ALA A 43 -1.60 -2.63 2.96
CA ALA A 43 -0.22 -2.27 2.69
C ALA A 43 0.43 -1.97 4.04
N SER A 44 1.46 -2.75 4.40
CA SER A 44 2.07 -2.66 5.72
C SER A 44 2.76 -1.31 5.81
N ALA A 45 2.01 -0.31 6.30
CA ALA A 45 2.41 1.09 6.29
C ALA A 45 3.78 1.16 6.95
N ALA A 46 4.79 1.55 6.15
CA ALA A 46 6.16 1.56 6.60
C ALA A 46 6.22 2.46 7.84
N GLU A 47 6.45 1.86 9.02
CA GLU A 47 6.18 2.46 10.33
C GLU A 47 6.67 3.91 10.32
N PRO A 48 5.76 4.92 10.28
CA PRO A 48 6.17 6.27 9.98
C PRO A 48 7.04 6.75 11.13
N THR A 49 8.33 6.99 10.86
CA THR A 49 9.28 7.51 11.84
C THR A 49 9.09 9.00 12.04
N VAL A 50 7.86 9.39 12.37
CA VAL A 50 7.57 10.67 13.00
C VAL A 50 8.42 10.76 14.26
N GLU A 51 9.02 11.91 14.56
CA GLU A 51 9.65 12.13 15.88
C GLU A 51 8.61 12.36 17.00
N SER A 52 7.39 11.81 16.85
CA SER A 52 6.45 11.61 17.94
C SER A 52 7.13 10.77 19.02
N TYR A 53 7.44 11.41 20.16
CA TYR A 53 8.15 10.91 21.33
C TYR A 53 8.34 9.38 21.36
N GLN A 54 9.50 8.91 20.87
CA GLN A 54 9.77 7.53 20.42
C GLN A 54 9.51 6.39 21.42
N THR A 55 9.17 6.70 22.68
CA THR A 55 8.43 5.80 23.56
C THR A 55 7.51 6.58 24.49
N ALA A 56 6.42 5.94 24.94
CA ALA A 56 5.66 6.34 26.13
C ALA A 56 6.56 6.65 27.35
N SER A 57 7.66 5.89 27.50
CA SER A 57 8.66 6.09 28.55
C SER A 57 9.58 7.32 28.38
N GLN A 58 9.59 7.99 27.23
CA GLN A 58 10.28 9.28 27.03
C GLN A 58 9.36 10.46 27.36
N ALA A 59 8.14 10.49 26.80
CA ALA A 59 7.16 11.54 27.12
C ALA A 59 6.87 11.63 28.63
N GLY A 60 6.70 10.48 29.29
CA GLY A 60 6.50 10.41 30.74
C GLY A 60 7.72 10.80 31.60
N SER A 61 8.85 11.25 31.03
CA SER A 61 10.08 11.53 31.78
C SER A 61 10.39 13.01 32.03
N GLU A 62 9.58 13.95 31.53
CA GLU A 62 9.87 15.40 31.63
C GLU A 62 8.83 16.24 32.42
N LEU A 63 7.60 15.75 32.67
CA LEU A 63 6.53 16.52 33.34
C LEU A 63 6.42 16.30 34.87
N GLY A 64 6.12 15.07 35.31
CA GLY A 64 6.05 14.74 36.75
C GLY A 64 4.81 15.28 37.50
N ALA A 65 4.99 15.62 38.78
CA ALA A 65 3.91 16.06 39.67
C ALA A 65 3.39 17.47 39.36
N ALA A 66 2.09 17.69 39.59
CA ALA A 66 1.37 18.94 39.28
C ALA A 66 2.00 20.19 39.92
N ASP A 67 1.85 21.34 39.26
CA ASP A 67 2.33 22.63 39.77
C ASP A 67 1.43 23.14 40.91
N GLU A 68 0.12 23.17 40.71
CA GLU A 68 -0.85 23.57 41.74
C GLU A 68 -2.00 22.52 41.87
N VAL A 69 -2.47 22.31 43.11
CA VAL A 69 -3.52 21.33 43.44
C VAL A 69 -4.58 21.99 44.32
N TYR A 70 -5.81 22.04 43.83
CA TYR A 70 -6.94 22.71 44.48
C TYR A 70 -7.91 21.69 45.06
N LEU A 71 -7.98 21.60 46.39
CA LEU A 71 -8.86 20.64 47.07
C LEU A 71 -10.29 21.18 47.17
N GLY A 72 -11.29 20.35 46.87
CA GLY A 72 -12.72 20.68 46.96
C GLY A 72 -13.38 20.25 48.28
N GLU A 73 -14.55 20.80 48.60
CA GLU A 73 -15.32 20.47 49.83
C GLU A 73 -15.99 19.07 49.81
N ASN A 74 -15.89 18.28 48.72
CA ASN A 74 -16.75 17.11 48.49
C ASN A 74 -16.02 15.77 48.19
N GLY A 75 -14.69 15.70 48.26
CA GLY A 75 -13.87 14.56 47.82
C GLY A 75 -13.11 14.82 46.51
N SER A 76 -13.52 15.87 45.79
CA SER A 76 -12.95 16.28 44.51
C SER A 76 -11.69 17.14 44.62
N ALA A 77 -10.92 17.22 43.54
CA ALA A 77 -9.80 18.14 43.37
C ALA A 77 -9.65 18.60 41.91
N VAL A 78 -8.92 19.69 41.69
CA VAL A 78 -8.38 20.09 40.37
C VAL A 78 -6.87 20.05 40.45
N LEU A 79 -6.21 19.42 39.47
CA LEU A 79 -4.76 19.42 39.31
C LEU A 79 -4.40 20.34 38.14
N GLU A 80 -3.58 21.36 38.38
CA GLU A 80 -3.10 22.31 37.37
C GLU A 80 -1.61 22.05 37.07
N TYR A 81 -1.29 22.10 35.78
CA TYR A 81 0.04 21.93 35.23
C TYR A 81 0.27 23.10 34.24
N GLU A 82 1.37 23.84 34.36
CA GLU A 82 1.69 24.99 33.50
C GLU A 82 2.89 24.67 32.59
N ASP A 83 2.70 24.73 31.26
CA ASP A 83 3.78 24.56 30.27
C ASP A 83 4.01 25.83 29.44
N GLU A 84 5.28 26.16 29.17
CA GLU A 84 5.67 27.22 28.22
C GLU A 84 5.45 26.70 26.79
N MET A 85 4.43 27.20 26.09
CA MET A 85 4.21 26.85 24.69
C MET A 85 5.32 27.45 23.85
N ASN A 86 6.15 26.57 23.30
CA ASN A 86 7.13 26.91 22.27
C ASN A 86 6.53 26.47 20.93
N ASP A 87 6.53 27.40 19.97
CA ASP A 87 6.19 27.19 18.55
C ASP A 87 4.74 26.78 18.20
N LEU A 88 3.85 26.60 19.19
CA LEU A 88 2.38 26.52 19.02
C LEU A 88 1.68 27.85 19.33
N GLU A 89 0.60 28.16 18.60
CA GLU A 89 -0.27 29.32 18.83
C GLU A 89 -1.50 28.98 19.70
N GLN A 90 -2.09 27.78 19.54
CA GLN A 90 -3.18 27.27 20.36
C GLN A 90 -3.02 25.77 20.65
N LEU A 91 -3.36 25.36 21.88
CA LEU A 91 -3.46 23.96 22.28
C LEU A 91 -4.72 23.76 23.14
N GLU A 92 -5.82 23.37 22.51
CA GLU A 92 -7.00 22.87 23.21
C GLU A 92 -6.87 21.36 23.40
N VAL A 93 -7.04 20.88 24.64
CA VAL A 93 -7.14 19.43 24.90
C VAL A 93 -8.24 19.21 25.92
N GLY A 94 -9.12 18.25 25.65
CA GLY A 94 -10.29 17.98 26.48
C GLY A 94 -10.65 16.51 26.59
N MET A 95 -11.26 16.15 27.71
CA MET A 95 -11.79 14.82 27.98
C MET A 95 -13.03 14.93 28.87
N ASP A 96 -14.14 14.30 28.50
CA ASP A 96 -15.34 14.12 29.33
C ASP A 96 -15.57 12.62 29.56
N VAL A 97 -15.27 12.14 30.77
CA VAL A 97 -15.38 10.71 31.13
C VAL A 97 -16.85 10.28 31.29
N SER A 98 -17.78 11.22 31.42
CA SER A 98 -19.20 10.96 31.64
C SER A 98 -20.03 10.83 30.36
N GLU A 99 -19.67 11.58 29.31
CA GLU A 99 -20.25 11.45 27.96
C GLU A 99 -19.35 10.62 27.01
N GLY A 100 -18.15 10.21 27.47
CA GLY A 100 -17.24 9.31 26.76
C GLY A 100 -16.41 9.96 25.66
N LEU A 101 -16.11 11.26 25.76
CA LEU A 101 -15.53 12.07 24.69
C LEU A 101 -14.07 12.48 24.99
N ALA A 102 -13.20 12.40 23.99
CA ALA A 102 -11.84 12.95 24.01
C ALA A 102 -11.61 13.85 22.79
N TYR A 103 -10.80 14.91 22.93
CA TYR A 103 -10.59 15.93 21.92
C TYR A 103 -9.22 16.62 22.05
N MET A 104 -8.65 17.04 20.91
CA MET A 104 -7.49 17.90 20.79
C MET A 104 -7.66 18.84 19.60
N LEU A 105 -7.18 20.07 19.75
CA LEU A 105 -6.91 21.02 18.68
C LEU A 105 -5.53 21.63 18.94
N ALA A 106 -4.59 21.43 18.02
CA ALA A 106 -3.30 22.10 17.99
C ALA A 106 -3.24 23.02 16.77
N GLU A 107 -2.95 24.30 16.98
CA GLU A 107 -2.71 25.27 15.91
C GLU A 107 -1.34 25.92 16.11
N GLY A 108 -0.58 26.09 15.04
CA GLY A 108 0.78 26.64 15.06
C GLY A 108 1.21 27.17 13.69
N SER A 109 2.32 27.90 13.65
CA SER A 109 2.89 28.45 12.41
C SER A 109 4.06 27.61 11.89
N TYR A 110 4.16 27.42 10.58
CA TYR A 110 5.36 26.86 9.93
C TYR A 110 6.07 27.92 9.06
N GLU A 111 7.26 27.63 8.53
CA GLU A 111 7.92 28.52 7.56
C GLU A 111 7.39 28.26 6.13
N GLU A 112 7.24 29.30 5.31
CA GLU A 112 6.72 29.25 3.93
C GLU A 112 7.85 29.39 2.88
N THR A 113 7.78 28.63 1.78
CA THR A 113 8.69 28.67 0.61
C THR A 113 7.93 29.02 -0.68
N ASP A 114 8.21 28.26 -1.74
CA ASP A 114 7.78 28.41 -3.11
C ASP A 114 7.40 26.98 -3.67
N GLU A 115 7.00 25.99 -2.84
CA GLU A 115 6.71 24.60 -3.30
C GLU A 115 5.41 23.83 -2.81
N PHE A 116 4.75 24.05 -1.64
CA PHE A 116 3.53 23.28 -1.18
C PHE A 116 2.34 24.04 -0.48
N GLU A 117 2.51 24.72 0.66
CA GLU A 117 1.45 25.32 1.56
C GLU A 117 0.10 24.59 1.74
N SER A 118 -0.79 24.54 0.74
CA SER A 118 -2.16 24.08 0.94
C SER A 118 -2.30 22.57 0.92
N GLY A 119 -2.73 22.02 2.07
CA GLY A 119 -3.07 20.62 2.22
C GLY A 119 -4.16 20.42 3.26
N SER A 120 -5.20 19.67 2.92
CA SER A 120 -6.24 19.25 3.85
C SER A 120 -6.33 17.73 3.92
N PHE A 121 -6.65 17.20 5.10
CA PHE A 121 -6.89 15.77 5.31
C PHE A 121 -7.98 15.61 6.36
N SER A 122 -8.97 14.77 6.10
CA SER A 122 -10.02 14.42 7.04
C SER A 122 -10.19 12.90 7.02
N ALA A 123 -10.24 12.28 8.20
CA ALA A 123 -10.50 10.87 8.36
C ALA A 123 -11.52 10.61 9.47
N VAL A 124 -12.47 9.72 9.20
CA VAL A 124 -13.53 9.29 10.12
C VAL A 124 -13.52 7.78 10.20
N LEU A 125 -13.52 7.24 11.42
CA LEU A 125 -13.72 5.82 11.73
C LEU A 125 -14.97 5.72 12.60
N ASP A 126 -15.95 4.91 12.21
CA ASP A 126 -17.16 4.66 13.00
C ASP A 126 -17.58 3.17 12.94
N GLN A 127 -18.86 2.88 13.16
CA GLN A 127 -19.42 1.53 13.17
C GLN A 127 -19.81 1.00 11.78
N ASP A 128 -20.05 1.89 10.82
CA ASP A 128 -20.42 1.56 9.45
C ASP A 128 -19.15 1.46 8.57
N GLY A 129 -18.08 2.19 8.88
CA GLY A 129 -16.78 2.00 8.22
C GLY A 129 -15.63 2.95 8.61
N PHE A 130 -14.62 3.01 7.74
CA PHE A 130 -13.57 4.01 7.73
C PHE A 130 -13.67 4.84 6.45
N SER A 131 -13.68 6.16 6.55
CA SER A 131 -13.59 7.06 5.39
C SER A 131 -12.47 8.08 5.56
N GLY A 132 -11.88 8.49 4.44
CA GLY A 132 -10.85 9.51 4.40
C GLY A 132 -10.96 10.33 3.12
N ASN A 133 -10.72 11.63 3.24
CA ASN A 133 -10.56 12.53 2.10
C ASN A 133 -9.30 13.38 2.33
N GLY A 134 -8.58 13.70 1.25
CA GLY A 134 -7.45 14.60 1.31
C GLY A 134 -7.34 15.44 0.05
N SER A 135 -6.84 16.66 0.20
CA SER A 135 -6.39 17.51 -0.89
C SER A 135 -4.98 18.01 -0.58
N MET A 136 -4.17 18.18 -1.62
CA MET A 136 -2.84 18.75 -1.54
C MET A 136 -2.60 19.52 -2.83
N VAL A 137 -2.09 20.73 -2.74
CA VAL A 137 -1.59 21.47 -3.89
C VAL A 137 -0.08 21.67 -3.72
N MET A 138 0.64 21.84 -4.82
CA MET A 138 2.08 22.11 -4.84
C MET A 138 2.46 22.87 -6.11
N GLN A 139 3.54 23.66 -6.09
CA GLN A 139 3.95 24.38 -7.30
C GLN A 139 4.34 23.40 -8.41
N GLN A 140 3.87 23.67 -9.64
CA GLN A 140 4.13 22.81 -10.79
C GLN A 140 5.65 22.72 -11.06
N PRO A 141 6.30 21.53 -10.96
CA PRO A 141 7.74 21.40 -11.09
C PRO A 141 8.27 21.90 -12.45
N GLU A 142 9.46 22.53 -12.49
CA GLU A 142 10.03 23.14 -13.73
C GLU A 142 10.14 22.20 -14.95
N ASP A 143 10.23 20.87 -14.74
CA ASP A 143 10.29 19.86 -15.80
C ASP A 143 8.88 19.33 -16.22
N LEU A 144 7.82 19.64 -15.46
CA LEU A 144 6.43 19.24 -15.71
C LEU A 144 5.69 20.35 -16.48
N GLU A 145 5.18 20.05 -17.67
CA GLU A 145 4.37 20.99 -18.47
C GLU A 145 2.87 20.67 -18.34
N ARG A 146 2.49 19.42 -18.01
CA ARG A 146 1.12 19.01 -17.66
C ARG A 146 1.07 17.65 -16.94
N LEU A 147 0.17 17.51 -15.97
CA LEU A 147 -0.37 16.23 -15.50
C LEU A 147 -1.90 16.31 -15.47
N ASP A 148 -2.55 15.19 -15.74
CA ASP A 148 -3.99 14.96 -15.78
C ASP A 148 -4.16 13.47 -15.48
N LEU A 149 -4.34 13.13 -14.20
CA LEU A 149 -4.41 11.76 -13.66
C LEU A 149 -5.76 11.59 -12.98
N ASP A 150 -6.46 10.50 -13.26
CA ASP A 150 -7.64 10.03 -12.54
C ASP A 150 -7.46 8.53 -12.29
N VAL A 151 -7.73 8.07 -11.07
CA VAL A 151 -7.71 6.65 -10.68
C VAL A 151 -8.92 6.40 -9.79
N SER A 152 -9.72 5.38 -10.08
CA SER A 152 -10.88 4.99 -9.28
C SER A 152 -10.98 3.46 -9.15
N GLY A 153 -11.59 2.98 -8.07
CA GLY A 153 -11.89 1.56 -7.92
C GLY A 153 -12.99 1.28 -6.90
N GLU A 154 -13.78 0.25 -7.16
CA GLU A 154 -14.80 -0.28 -6.25
C GLU A 154 -14.62 -1.80 -6.08
N VAL A 155 -14.54 -2.22 -4.82
CA VAL A 155 -14.80 -3.59 -4.36
C VAL A 155 -16.06 -3.53 -3.51
N SER A 156 -17.09 -4.30 -3.82
CA SER A 156 -18.33 -4.34 -3.03
C SER A 156 -19.05 -5.67 -3.17
N ASP A 157 -20.14 -5.87 -2.42
CA ASP A 157 -21.09 -6.99 -2.64
C ASP A 157 -21.65 -7.06 -4.09
N GLU A 158 -21.57 -5.97 -4.89
CA GLU A 158 -22.10 -5.90 -6.27
C GLU A 158 -21.02 -5.84 -7.38
N ALA A 159 -19.80 -5.35 -7.10
CA ALA A 159 -18.75 -5.11 -8.11
C ALA A 159 -17.31 -5.35 -7.62
N ASN A 160 -16.38 -5.55 -8.56
CA ASN A 160 -14.94 -5.53 -8.35
C ASN A 160 -14.28 -4.96 -9.62
N GLU A 161 -14.13 -3.64 -9.66
CA GLU A 161 -13.72 -2.85 -10.83
C GLU A 161 -12.68 -1.77 -10.48
N PHE A 162 -11.79 -1.47 -11.42
CA PHE A 162 -10.68 -0.52 -11.32
C PHE A 162 -10.46 0.19 -12.65
N ASP A 163 -10.29 1.51 -12.63
CA ASP A 163 -9.98 2.34 -13.79
C ASP A 163 -8.86 3.34 -13.43
N ALA A 164 -7.91 3.56 -14.34
CA ALA A 164 -6.84 4.52 -14.20
C ALA A 164 -6.49 5.16 -15.54
N THR A 165 -6.63 6.48 -15.65
CA THR A 165 -6.22 7.27 -16.81
C THR A 165 -5.16 8.29 -16.41
N ALA A 166 -4.05 8.36 -17.14
CA ALA A 166 -2.93 9.25 -16.85
C ALA A 166 -2.39 9.87 -18.14
N THR A 167 -2.60 11.18 -18.32
CA THR A 167 -2.09 11.96 -19.47
C THR A 167 -1.19 13.10 -19.00
N GLY A 168 -0.28 13.57 -19.86
CA GLY A 168 0.56 14.71 -19.50
C GLY A 168 1.68 15.07 -20.48
N ALA A 169 2.56 15.95 -20.01
CA ALA A 169 3.68 16.49 -20.79
C ALA A 169 4.85 16.90 -19.90
N PHE A 170 6.07 16.64 -20.35
CA PHE A 170 7.33 17.01 -19.67
C PHE A 170 8.26 17.75 -20.61
N THR A 171 9.02 18.73 -20.10
CA THR A 171 10.08 19.38 -20.89
C THR A 171 11.24 18.41 -21.13
N SER A 172 11.74 18.36 -22.37
CA SER A 172 12.81 17.42 -22.78
C SER A 172 13.98 18.15 -23.46
N GLU A 173 15.17 18.07 -22.84
CA GLU A 173 16.44 18.49 -23.48
C GLU A 173 16.84 17.60 -24.69
N ASP A 174 16.20 16.44 -24.85
CA ASP A 174 16.60 15.43 -25.83
C ASP A 174 16.19 15.76 -27.27
N SER A 175 16.98 15.24 -28.22
CA SER A 175 16.98 15.70 -29.62
C SER A 175 16.78 14.59 -30.66
N THR A 176 16.39 13.40 -30.21
CA THR A 176 16.01 12.27 -31.08
C THR A 176 14.50 12.05 -30.94
N PRO A 177 13.71 12.10 -32.01
CA PRO A 177 12.29 11.75 -31.94
C PRO A 177 12.09 10.25 -31.70
N MET A 178 11.14 9.92 -30.85
CA MET A 178 10.74 8.54 -30.49
C MET A 178 9.23 8.50 -30.27
N SER A 179 8.56 7.42 -30.69
CA SER A 179 7.29 7.00 -30.06
C SER A 179 7.47 5.62 -29.43
N VAL A 180 6.74 5.39 -28.36
CA VAL A 180 6.48 4.06 -27.80
C VAL A 180 4.97 3.97 -27.64
N ASP A 181 4.38 2.90 -28.14
CA ASP A 181 2.94 2.65 -28.17
C ASP A 181 2.75 1.19 -27.72
N SER A 182 1.90 0.89 -26.73
CA SER A 182 1.64 -0.50 -26.32
C SER A 182 0.22 -0.69 -25.81
N ASP A 183 -0.42 -1.73 -26.31
CA ASP A 183 -1.79 -2.15 -26.00
C ASP A 183 -1.80 -3.62 -25.58
N GLY A 184 -2.78 -4.04 -24.77
CA GLY A 184 -2.97 -5.46 -24.52
C GLY A 184 -3.96 -5.78 -23.41
N GLN A 185 -4.11 -7.08 -23.18
CA GLN A 185 -5.06 -7.67 -22.24
C GLN A 185 -4.41 -8.83 -21.48
N VAL A 186 -4.81 -9.02 -20.22
CA VAL A 186 -4.51 -10.19 -19.39
C VAL A 186 -5.83 -10.63 -18.73
N THR A 187 -6.24 -11.88 -18.97
CA THR A 187 -7.41 -12.49 -18.33
C THR A 187 -6.96 -13.68 -17.49
N MET A 188 -7.43 -13.75 -16.24
CA MET A 188 -7.10 -14.81 -15.29
C MET A 188 -8.36 -15.40 -14.66
N SER A 189 -8.39 -16.72 -14.51
CA SER A 189 -9.43 -17.45 -13.81
C SER A 189 -8.82 -18.50 -12.87
N GLY A 190 -9.65 -19.25 -12.15
CA GLY A 190 -9.20 -20.28 -11.21
C GLY A 190 -8.39 -21.45 -11.82
N ASP A 191 -8.35 -21.60 -13.15
CA ASP A 191 -7.62 -22.65 -13.88
C ASP A 191 -7.01 -22.20 -15.23
N ARG A 192 -7.36 -21.02 -15.77
CA ARG A 192 -6.93 -20.52 -17.09
C ARG A 192 -6.27 -19.14 -16.98
N PHE A 193 -5.20 -18.94 -17.75
CA PHE A 193 -4.46 -17.69 -17.88
C PHE A 193 -4.29 -17.35 -19.35
N GLU A 194 -4.67 -16.13 -19.73
CA GLU A 194 -4.58 -15.62 -21.10
C GLU A 194 -3.91 -14.24 -21.10
N THR A 195 -3.06 -13.97 -22.08
CA THR A 195 -2.60 -12.61 -22.37
C THR A 195 -2.32 -12.43 -23.85
N SER A 196 -2.74 -11.29 -24.38
CA SER A 196 -2.40 -10.85 -25.74
C SER A 196 -2.05 -9.36 -25.73
N GLY A 197 -1.36 -8.89 -26.77
CA GLY A 197 -1.02 -7.48 -26.86
C GLY A 197 -0.03 -7.13 -27.96
N SER A 198 0.27 -5.84 -28.06
CA SER A 198 1.24 -5.28 -28.98
C SER A 198 2.13 -4.23 -28.30
N ALA A 199 3.34 -4.06 -28.85
CA ALA A 199 4.24 -2.97 -28.48
C ALA A 199 4.99 -2.48 -29.72
N THR A 200 4.82 -1.21 -30.07
CA THR A 200 5.50 -0.53 -31.16
C THR A 200 6.47 0.51 -30.59
N VAL A 201 7.69 0.54 -31.13
CA VAL A 201 8.71 1.55 -30.83
C VAL A 201 9.20 2.15 -32.14
N ALA A 202 8.94 3.42 -32.39
CA ALA A 202 9.46 4.14 -33.57
C ALA A 202 10.58 5.11 -33.17
N THR A 203 11.63 5.24 -34.00
CA THR A 203 12.70 6.23 -33.78
C THR A 203 13.14 6.88 -35.09
N GLU A 204 13.20 8.22 -35.16
CA GLU A 204 13.70 8.90 -36.36
C GLU A 204 15.23 8.90 -36.40
N SER A 205 15.83 7.85 -37.01
CA SER A 205 17.29 7.69 -37.12
C SER A 205 17.96 8.86 -37.87
N PRO A 206 18.75 9.73 -37.18
CA PRO A 206 19.24 10.98 -37.77
C PRO A 206 20.33 10.79 -38.83
N THR A 207 20.78 9.55 -39.06
CA THR A 207 21.75 9.19 -40.11
C THR A 207 21.12 8.51 -41.33
N GLY A 208 19.84 8.14 -41.31
CA GLY A 208 19.16 7.46 -42.42
C GLY A 208 19.81 6.13 -42.80
N THR A 209 20.36 5.44 -41.81
CA THR A 209 20.96 4.11 -41.92
C THR A 209 20.01 3.08 -41.35
N THR A 210 19.03 2.67 -42.17
CA THR A 210 18.21 1.48 -41.91
C THR A 210 19.12 0.28 -41.66
N SER A 211 18.84 -0.51 -40.61
CA SER A 211 19.35 -1.87 -40.52
C SER A 211 18.81 -2.70 -41.69
N ASP A 212 19.54 -3.75 -42.06
CA ASP A 212 18.94 -4.86 -42.80
C ASP A 212 18.09 -5.64 -41.79
N GLY A 213 16.81 -5.27 -41.72
CA GLY A 213 15.87 -5.61 -40.64
C GLY A 213 15.70 -7.10 -40.33
N GLN A 214 15.04 -7.36 -39.20
CA GLN A 214 14.79 -8.70 -38.69
C GLN A 214 13.28 -8.94 -38.50
N THR A 215 12.82 -10.13 -38.83
CA THR A 215 11.48 -10.64 -38.46
C THR A 215 11.64 -11.98 -37.77
N LEU A 216 10.97 -12.15 -36.64
CA LEU A 216 10.86 -13.40 -35.91
C LEU A 216 9.37 -13.66 -35.65
N ASP A 217 8.93 -14.87 -35.95
CA ASP A 217 7.57 -15.36 -35.81
C ASP A 217 7.72 -16.73 -35.13
N VAL A 218 7.11 -16.95 -33.97
CA VAL A 218 7.25 -18.17 -33.17
C VAL A 218 5.88 -18.60 -32.66
N ALA A 219 5.45 -19.80 -33.03
CA ALA A 219 4.23 -20.44 -32.55
C ALA A 219 4.61 -21.73 -31.81
N LEU A 220 4.04 -21.96 -30.62
CA LEU A 220 4.19 -23.18 -29.84
C LEU A 220 2.79 -23.74 -29.50
N GLU A 221 2.50 -24.91 -30.04
CA GLU A 221 1.27 -25.69 -29.77
C GLU A 221 1.62 -26.98 -28.99
N GLU A 222 0.76 -27.38 -28.05
CA GLU A 222 0.79 -28.72 -27.44
C GLU A 222 0.12 -29.78 -28.34
N THR A 223 0.60 -31.03 -28.26
CA THR A 223 0.08 -32.18 -29.02
C THR A 223 -0.05 -33.42 -28.12
N SER A 224 -0.77 -34.44 -28.59
CA SER A 224 -1.08 -35.65 -27.80
C SER A 224 0.11 -36.50 -27.34
N ASP A 225 1.33 -36.17 -27.77
CA ASP A 225 2.55 -36.95 -27.51
C ASP A 225 3.79 -36.03 -27.26
N GLY A 226 3.60 -34.71 -27.05
CA GLY A 226 4.65 -33.70 -26.89
C GLY A 226 4.26 -32.33 -27.47
N TYR A 227 5.22 -31.54 -27.98
CA TYR A 227 4.97 -30.14 -28.40
C TYR A 227 5.48 -29.86 -29.83
N VAL A 228 4.85 -28.91 -30.53
CA VAL A 228 5.28 -28.42 -31.85
C VAL A 228 5.66 -26.95 -31.75
N LEU A 229 6.88 -26.62 -32.17
CA LEU A 229 7.39 -25.25 -32.24
C LEU A 229 7.64 -24.88 -33.70
N ASP A 230 6.77 -24.05 -34.27
CA ASP A 230 6.93 -23.49 -35.61
C ASP A 230 7.60 -22.11 -35.55
N VAL A 231 8.59 -21.87 -36.42
CA VAL A 231 9.38 -20.64 -36.41
C VAL A 231 9.60 -20.09 -37.82
N THR A 232 9.32 -18.81 -38.03
CA THR A 232 9.81 -18.03 -39.18
C THR A 232 10.88 -17.04 -38.69
N ASP A 233 12.07 -17.09 -39.29
CA ASP A 233 13.24 -16.28 -38.92
C ASP A 233 13.84 -15.65 -40.18
N GLU A 234 13.67 -14.34 -40.33
CA GLU A 234 14.32 -13.52 -41.35
C GLU A 234 15.32 -12.57 -40.69
N ARG A 235 16.62 -12.69 -40.98
CA ARG A 235 17.67 -11.87 -40.32
C ARG A 235 18.98 -11.79 -41.10
N THR A 236 19.80 -10.81 -40.76
CA THR A 236 21.19 -10.71 -41.25
C THR A 236 22.15 -11.48 -40.34
N VAL A 237 22.71 -12.59 -40.83
CA VAL A 237 23.65 -13.43 -40.09
C VAL A 237 25.04 -12.79 -40.07
N SER A 238 25.72 -12.80 -38.91
CA SER A 238 27.09 -12.30 -38.85
C SER A 238 28.03 -13.12 -39.75
N SER A 239 28.95 -12.46 -40.46
CA SER A 239 29.92 -13.12 -41.36
C SER A 239 30.92 -14.08 -40.67
N PHE A 240 30.87 -14.19 -39.34
CA PHE A 240 31.60 -15.21 -38.57
C PHE A 240 30.80 -16.51 -38.36
N ALA A 241 29.47 -16.45 -38.48
CA ALA A 241 28.54 -17.58 -38.33
C ALA A 241 27.88 -17.99 -39.67
N ALA A 242 27.99 -17.17 -40.72
CA ALA A 242 27.41 -17.43 -42.04
C ALA A 242 27.74 -18.84 -42.61
N SER A 243 28.94 -19.37 -42.33
CA SER A 243 29.35 -20.73 -42.72
C SER A 243 28.46 -21.85 -42.18
N ASP A 244 27.66 -21.57 -41.16
CA ASP A 244 26.82 -22.54 -40.45
C ASP A 244 25.37 -22.48 -40.98
N TRP A 245 25.12 -21.57 -41.94
CA TRP A 245 23.85 -21.33 -42.61
C TRP A 245 23.95 -21.31 -44.16
N GLU A 246 25.16 -21.39 -44.74
CA GLU A 246 25.42 -21.39 -46.21
C GLU A 246 24.59 -22.39 -47.05
N THR A 247 24.09 -23.48 -46.46
CA THR A 247 23.17 -24.42 -47.13
C THR A 247 22.10 -24.94 -46.18
N ARG A 248 20.95 -25.37 -46.73
CA ARG A 248 19.86 -26.03 -45.98
C ARG A 248 20.30 -27.29 -45.20
N GLU A 249 21.37 -27.96 -45.63
CA GLU A 249 21.96 -29.09 -44.88
C GLU A 249 22.77 -28.61 -43.66
N GLN A 250 23.49 -27.47 -43.78
CA GLN A 250 24.14 -26.81 -42.65
C GLN A 250 23.10 -26.19 -41.69
N ALA A 251 22.13 -25.43 -42.19
CA ALA A 251 21.06 -24.84 -41.39
C ALA A 251 20.28 -25.91 -40.58
N LYS A 252 19.88 -27.04 -41.20
CA LYS A 252 19.23 -28.14 -40.44
C LYS A 252 20.17 -28.74 -39.40
N GLN A 253 21.48 -28.86 -39.67
CA GLN A 253 22.44 -29.31 -38.65
C GLN A 253 22.52 -28.30 -37.48
N THR A 254 22.63 -27.01 -37.78
CA THR A 254 22.74 -25.92 -36.78
C THR A 254 21.49 -25.84 -35.90
N LEU A 255 20.29 -25.89 -36.48
CA LEU A 255 19.03 -25.98 -35.73
C LEU A 255 18.94 -27.26 -34.89
N THR A 256 19.36 -28.41 -35.45
CA THR A 256 19.38 -29.67 -34.67
C THR A 256 20.36 -29.60 -33.50
N GLU A 257 21.55 -29.01 -33.67
CA GLU A 257 22.55 -28.88 -32.59
C GLU A 257 22.13 -27.89 -31.50
N GLN A 258 21.31 -26.89 -31.82
CA GLN A 258 20.68 -25.98 -30.85
C GLN A 258 19.54 -26.69 -30.10
N TYR A 259 18.46 -27.05 -30.80
CA TYR A 259 17.18 -27.39 -30.18
C TYR A 259 17.07 -28.87 -29.74
N ALA A 260 17.64 -29.82 -30.48
CA ALA A 260 17.54 -31.25 -30.13
C ALA A 260 18.30 -31.63 -28.84
N SER A 261 19.14 -30.72 -28.34
CA SER A 261 19.84 -30.87 -27.08
C SER A 261 18.89 -30.95 -25.88
N VAL A 262 17.76 -30.23 -25.89
CA VAL A 262 16.77 -30.21 -24.80
C VAL A 262 16.02 -31.53 -24.73
N ALA A 263 15.40 -31.96 -25.82
CA ALA A 263 14.68 -33.23 -25.93
C ALA A 263 15.55 -34.43 -25.51
N THR A 264 16.81 -34.45 -25.95
CA THR A 264 17.76 -35.52 -25.63
C THR A 264 18.15 -35.55 -24.15
N GLN A 265 18.15 -34.42 -23.45
CA GLN A 265 18.40 -34.35 -22.00
C GLN A 265 17.19 -34.84 -21.21
N LEU A 266 15.97 -34.46 -21.64
CA LEU A 266 14.70 -34.99 -21.10
C LEU A 266 14.49 -36.48 -21.46
N GLY A 267 15.24 -37.02 -22.41
CA GLY A 267 15.19 -38.45 -22.79
C GLY A 267 14.11 -38.79 -23.83
N GLY A 268 13.36 -37.78 -24.29
CA GLY A 268 12.48 -37.84 -25.45
C GLY A 268 13.24 -37.71 -26.77
N SER A 269 12.54 -37.22 -27.79
CA SER A 269 13.11 -36.96 -29.13
C SER A 269 12.62 -35.65 -29.73
N SER A 270 13.33 -35.17 -30.75
CA SER A 270 12.93 -34.01 -31.55
C SER A 270 13.22 -34.23 -33.03
N GLU A 271 12.29 -33.89 -33.94
CA GLU A 271 12.54 -33.79 -35.37
C GLU A 271 12.40 -32.34 -35.85
N VAL A 272 13.50 -31.75 -36.31
CA VAL A 272 13.54 -30.42 -36.96
C VAL A 272 13.19 -30.59 -38.43
N THR A 273 12.05 -30.09 -38.89
CA THR A 273 11.78 -29.89 -40.32
C THR A 273 12.26 -28.49 -40.75
N ILE A 274 12.37 -28.25 -42.04
CA ILE A 274 12.56 -26.92 -42.62
C ILE A 274 11.64 -26.90 -43.83
N GLU A 275 10.83 -25.87 -43.95
CA GLU A 275 9.79 -25.66 -44.94
C GLU A 275 10.40 -24.79 -46.05
N ASN A 276 10.73 -23.55 -45.69
CA ASN A 276 11.40 -22.55 -46.51
C ASN A 276 12.87 -22.36 -46.10
N TYR A 277 13.69 -21.96 -47.07
CA TYR A 277 15.10 -21.66 -46.90
C TYR A 277 15.56 -20.81 -48.08
N ASP A 278 16.04 -19.60 -47.80
CA ASP A 278 16.89 -18.83 -48.72
C ASP A 278 18.05 -18.18 -47.95
N PHE A 279 19.19 -18.01 -48.62
CA PHE A 279 20.38 -17.38 -48.04
C PHE A 279 21.16 -16.63 -49.11
N ASP A 280 21.40 -15.34 -48.91
CA ASP A 280 22.14 -14.48 -49.83
C ASP A 280 23.60 -14.31 -49.39
N GLU A 281 24.53 -14.94 -50.11
CA GLU A 281 25.98 -14.80 -49.90
C GLU A 281 26.51 -13.35 -50.04
N GLU A 282 25.80 -12.44 -50.73
CA GLU A 282 26.25 -11.04 -50.91
C GLU A 282 25.91 -10.15 -49.70
N THR A 283 24.81 -10.42 -48.99
CA THR A 283 24.37 -9.66 -47.78
C THR A 283 24.55 -10.41 -46.47
N ASN A 284 24.58 -11.75 -46.49
CA ASN A 284 24.40 -12.67 -45.35
C ASN A 284 22.96 -12.68 -44.77
N ARG A 285 21.97 -12.20 -45.53
CA ARG A 285 20.55 -12.31 -45.15
C ARG A 285 20.07 -13.75 -45.30
N LEU A 286 19.36 -14.22 -44.29
CA LEU A 286 18.83 -15.58 -44.12
C LEU A 286 17.31 -15.48 -43.97
N GLU A 287 16.57 -16.34 -44.67
CA GLU A 287 15.12 -16.49 -44.58
C GLU A 287 14.82 -17.97 -44.29
N LEU A 288 14.18 -18.26 -43.17
CA LEU A 288 13.84 -19.60 -42.70
C LEU A 288 12.37 -19.70 -42.28
N GLU A 289 11.78 -20.86 -42.51
CA GLU A 289 10.51 -21.34 -41.96
C GLU A 289 10.80 -22.79 -41.53
N PHE A 290 10.67 -23.10 -40.23
CA PHE A 290 11.05 -24.41 -39.68
C PHE A 290 10.17 -24.87 -38.51
N THR A 291 9.58 -26.06 -38.66
CA THR A 291 8.89 -26.77 -37.56
C THR A 291 9.88 -27.60 -36.71
N ILE A 292 9.70 -27.64 -35.39
CA ILE A 292 10.35 -28.60 -34.48
C ILE A 292 9.29 -29.39 -33.71
N GLU A 293 9.17 -30.68 -34.03
CA GLU A 293 8.29 -31.62 -33.31
C GLU A 293 9.09 -32.26 -32.16
N TYR A 294 8.70 -31.98 -30.91
CA TYR A 294 9.19 -32.60 -29.69
C TYR A 294 8.26 -33.74 -29.26
N THR A 295 8.80 -34.88 -28.84
CA THR A 295 7.99 -36.06 -28.47
C THR A 295 8.48 -36.70 -27.17
N GLY A 296 7.55 -36.92 -26.23
CA GLY A 296 7.77 -37.63 -24.95
C GLY A 296 8.85 -37.00 -24.08
N ILE A 297 8.82 -35.68 -23.91
CA ILE A 297 9.78 -34.93 -23.08
C ILE A 297 9.28 -34.76 -21.64
N ASP A 298 7.97 -34.78 -21.48
CA ASP A 298 7.09 -34.70 -20.30
C ASP A 298 7.42 -35.82 -19.31
N SER A 299 7.47 -37.09 -19.74
CA SER A 299 8.02 -38.19 -18.92
C SER A 299 9.49 -37.98 -18.51
N GLY A 300 10.21 -37.06 -19.15
CA GLY A 300 11.54 -36.58 -18.75
C GLY A 300 11.51 -35.53 -17.66
N ILE A 301 10.54 -34.62 -17.74
CA ILE A 301 10.22 -33.61 -16.71
C ILE A 301 9.78 -34.34 -15.42
N GLU A 302 8.81 -35.25 -15.50
CA GLU A 302 8.38 -36.15 -14.40
C GLU A 302 9.56 -36.87 -13.70
N GLN A 303 10.63 -37.21 -14.44
CA GLN A 303 11.77 -37.96 -13.91
C GLN A 303 12.91 -37.08 -13.38
N MET A 304 13.04 -35.83 -13.86
CA MET A 304 14.16 -34.95 -13.51
C MET A 304 13.76 -33.77 -12.63
N LEU A 305 12.56 -33.20 -12.81
CA LEU A 305 12.09 -32.06 -12.01
C LEU A 305 11.93 -32.42 -10.53
N PRO A 306 11.34 -33.57 -10.12
CA PRO A 306 11.31 -33.95 -8.71
C PRO A 306 12.71 -34.13 -8.12
N VAL A 307 13.65 -34.63 -8.94
CA VAL A 307 15.04 -34.83 -8.54
C VAL A 307 15.79 -33.50 -8.45
N ALA A 308 15.45 -32.48 -9.24
CA ALA A 308 15.98 -31.13 -9.08
C ALA A 308 15.47 -30.51 -7.77
N LEU A 309 14.14 -30.51 -7.57
CA LEU A 309 13.48 -29.96 -6.38
C LEU A 309 13.98 -30.61 -5.07
N MET A 310 14.00 -31.95 -4.98
CA MET A 310 14.54 -32.69 -3.81
C MET A 310 16.06 -32.52 -3.58
N ASN A 311 16.81 -31.90 -4.50
CA ASN A 311 18.24 -31.60 -4.31
C ASN A 311 18.49 -30.10 -4.07
N ASP A 312 17.46 -29.26 -4.00
CA ASP A 312 17.61 -27.89 -3.54
C ASP A 312 17.46 -27.80 -2.02
N ASP A 313 18.57 -27.46 -1.34
CA ASP A 313 18.63 -27.28 0.11
C ASP A 313 17.70 -26.14 0.60
N THR A 314 17.19 -25.26 -0.28
CA THR A 314 16.19 -24.23 0.10
C THR A 314 14.75 -24.64 -0.16
N ALA A 315 14.49 -25.61 -1.04
CA ALA A 315 13.13 -26.03 -1.36
C ALA A 315 12.54 -27.01 -0.33
N GLY A 316 13.38 -27.79 0.37
CA GLY A 316 12.98 -28.63 1.51
C GLY A 316 12.11 -29.87 1.20
N LEU A 317 11.53 -29.95 0.00
CA LEU A 317 10.43 -30.85 -0.37
C LEU A 317 10.71 -32.36 -0.20
N ASP A 318 9.65 -33.06 0.16
CA ASP A 318 9.53 -34.53 0.17
C ASP A 318 9.37 -35.10 -1.26
N GLN A 319 9.41 -36.43 -1.40
CA GLN A 319 9.29 -37.10 -2.70
C GLN A 319 7.87 -37.00 -3.31
N GLU A 320 6.82 -36.99 -2.51
CA GLU A 320 5.41 -36.95 -2.94
C GLU A 320 5.08 -35.52 -3.42
N GLU A 321 5.48 -34.49 -2.65
CA GLU A 321 5.37 -33.06 -3.00
C GLU A 321 6.13 -32.70 -4.29
N ALA A 322 7.41 -33.07 -4.36
CA ALA A 322 8.24 -32.82 -5.55
C ALA A 322 7.76 -33.59 -6.79
N GLN A 323 6.97 -34.66 -6.61
CA GLN A 323 6.28 -35.36 -7.71
C GLN A 323 4.98 -34.67 -8.10
N ALA A 324 4.17 -34.20 -7.15
CA ALA A 324 2.94 -33.45 -7.43
C ALA A 324 3.21 -32.20 -8.27
N ILE A 325 4.19 -31.36 -7.90
CA ILE A 325 4.59 -30.18 -8.69
C ILE A 325 5.03 -30.59 -10.10
N ALA A 326 5.81 -31.66 -10.23
CA ALA A 326 6.29 -32.09 -11.55
C ALA A 326 5.19 -32.69 -12.45
N THR A 327 4.15 -33.26 -11.85
CA THR A 327 2.94 -33.72 -12.53
C THR A 327 2.09 -32.52 -12.97
N GLY A 328 1.83 -31.55 -12.09
CA GLY A 328 1.11 -30.31 -12.45
C GLY A 328 1.79 -29.52 -13.58
N VAL A 329 3.13 -29.47 -13.63
CA VAL A 329 3.89 -28.87 -14.74
C VAL A 329 3.69 -29.60 -16.09
N THR A 330 3.26 -30.86 -16.08
CA THR A 330 3.01 -31.67 -17.30
C THR A 330 1.54 -31.92 -17.62
N ASP A 331 0.62 -31.70 -16.67
CA ASP A 331 -0.83 -31.72 -16.89
C ASP A 331 -1.41 -30.31 -17.20
N MET A 332 -0.65 -29.24 -16.88
CA MET A 332 -0.88 -27.87 -17.38
C MET A 332 -0.80 -27.85 -18.92
N GLN A 333 -1.89 -27.43 -19.56
CA GLN A 333 -2.07 -27.44 -21.00
C GLN A 333 -1.65 -26.11 -21.62
N ILE A 334 -0.77 -26.15 -22.63
CA ILE A 334 -0.39 -24.99 -23.43
C ILE A 334 -1.32 -24.93 -24.66
N GLU A 335 -2.32 -24.06 -24.64
CA GLU A 335 -3.28 -23.92 -25.75
C GLU A 335 -2.68 -23.18 -26.94
N THR A 336 -2.02 -22.04 -26.68
CA THR A 336 -1.37 -21.18 -27.66
C THR A 336 -0.19 -20.45 -27.00
N VAL A 337 0.96 -20.37 -27.68
CA VAL A 337 2.00 -19.38 -27.40
C VAL A 337 2.52 -18.86 -28.75
N ASP A 338 1.96 -17.77 -29.22
CA ASP A 338 2.37 -17.01 -30.40
C ASP A 338 3.17 -15.76 -29.98
N PHE A 339 4.31 -15.54 -30.63
CA PHE A 339 5.18 -14.38 -30.39
C PHE A 339 5.81 -13.89 -31.70
N ARG A 340 5.55 -12.63 -32.03
CA ARG A 340 6.00 -11.96 -33.26
C ARG A 340 6.84 -10.74 -32.92
N VAL A 341 8.00 -10.57 -33.57
CA VAL A 341 8.82 -9.36 -33.52
C VAL A 341 9.28 -8.96 -34.91
N GLU A 342 9.21 -7.66 -35.22
CA GLU A 342 9.55 -7.09 -36.53
C GLU A 342 10.35 -5.79 -36.39
N ASP A 343 11.68 -5.87 -36.51
CA ASP A 343 12.61 -4.75 -36.59
C ASP A 343 12.79 -4.29 -38.04
N ARG A 344 12.39 -3.05 -38.34
CA ARG A 344 12.61 -2.35 -39.61
C ARG A 344 13.66 -1.22 -39.52
N GLY A 345 14.40 -1.13 -38.42
CA GLY A 345 15.54 -0.24 -38.20
C GLY A 345 15.19 1.19 -37.78
N ASP A 346 14.10 1.73 -38.33
CA ASP A 346 13.47 2.98 -37.86
C ASP A 346 12.21 2.70 -37.01
N SER A 347 11.74 1.45 -36.94
CA SER A 347 10.69 0.98 -36.03
C SER A 347 10.90 -0.49 -35.62
N MET A 348 10.49 -0.86 -34.41
CA MET A 348 10.39 -2.24 -33.93
C MET A 348 8.96 -2.48 -33.44
N ASN A 349 8.33 -3.53 -33.95
CA ASN A 349 7.00 -3.98 -33.51
C ASN A 349 7.15 -5.32 -32.78
N ALA A 350 6.33 -5.54 -31.76
CA ALA A 350 6.11 -6.83 -31.11
C ALA A 350 4.60 -7.10 -30.97
N GLU A 351 4.18 -8.35 -31.14
CA GLU A 351 2.80 -8.82 -30.96
C GLU A 351 2.88 -10.18 -30.23
N TRP A 352 1.96 -10.49 -29.31
CA TRP A 352 1.91 -11.78 -28.62
C TRP A 352 0.48 -12.25 -28.34
N ASP A 353 0.31 -13.57 -28.21
CA ASP A 353 -0.89 -14.26 -27.72
C ASP A 353 -0.44 -15.52 -26.95
N VAL A 354 -0.85 -15.64 -25.69
CA VAL A 354 -0.46 -16.72 -24.78
C VAL A 354 -1.70 -17.20 -24.04
N GLN A 355 -2.01 -18.50 -24.13
CA GLN A 355 -3.17 -19.13 -23.51
C GLN A 355 -2.73 -20.44 -22.84
N ILE A 356 -2.92 -20.52 -21.52
CA ILE A 356 -2.51 -21.64 -20.65
C ILE A 356 -3.71 -22.05 -19.80
N ALA A 357 -3.96 -23.37 -19.68
CA ALA A 357 -5.11 -23.92 -18.96
C ALA A 357 -4.72 -25.09 -18.04
N ASN A 358 -5.58 -25.42 -17.08
CA ASN A 358 -5.35 -26.44 -16.04
C ASN A 358 -4.08 -26.19 -15.21
N TYR A 359 -3.77 -24.92 -14.89
CA TYR A 359 -2.64 -24.58 -14.00
C TYR A 359 -3.00 -24.72 -12.50
N ASP A 360 -4.24 -25.06 -12.19
CA ASP A 360 -4.78 -25.22 -10.85
C ASP A 360 -4.15 -26.39 -10.07
N GLU A 361 -4.02 -27.58 -10.68
CA GLU A 361 -3.40 -28.74 -10.02
C GLU A 361 -1.94 -28.44 -9.65
N LEU A 362 -1.26 -27.60 -10.43
CA LEU A 362 0.08 -27.09 -10.12
C LEU A 362 0.06 -26.08 -8.96
N THR A 363 -0.87 -25.13 -8.95
CA THR A 363 -1.03 -24.15 -7.87
C THR A 363 -1.32 -24.83 -6.53
N LEU A 364 -2.24 -25.79 -6.50
CA LEU A 364 -2.57 -26.58 -5.32
C LEU A 364 -1.37 -27.42 -4.87
N ALA A 365 -0.62 -28.03 -5.79
CA ALA A 365 0.61 -28.76 -5.46
C ALA A 365 1.72 -27.84 -4.90
N MET A 366 1.79 -26.56 -5.30
CA MET A 366 2.70 -25.58 -4.70
C MET A 366 2.25 -25.16 -3.29
N LEU A 367 0.94 -25.07 -3.02
CA LEU A 367 0.42 -24.79 -1.68
C LEU A 367 0.66 -25.96 -0.72
N ASP A 368 0.42 -27.21 -1.14
CA ASP A 368 0.77 -28.41 -0.37
C ASP A 368 2.27 -28.46 -0.03
N ALA A 369 3.12 -28.06 -0.99
CA ALA A 369 4.57 -27.97 -0.82
C ALA A 369 5.01 -26.80 0.08
N ALA A 370 4.28 -25.69 0.12
CA ALA A 370 4.49 -24.62 1.09
C ALA A 370 4.05 -25.04 2.51
N GLU A 371 2.95 -25.80 2.60
CA GLU A 371 2.40 -26.32 3.87
C GLU A 371 3.37 -27.29 4.56
N SER A 372 4.15 -28.07 3.80
CA SER A 372 5.08 -29.08 4.35
C SER A 372 6.39 -28.51 4.92
N VAL A 373 6.86 -27.36 4.40
CA VAL A 373 8.17 -26.78 4.74
C VAL A 373 8.11 -25.65 5.77
N ALA A 374 6.96 -24.99 5.86
CA ALA A 374 6.73 -23.90 6.80
C ALA A 374 6.67 -24.38 8.26
N SER A 375 7.10 -23.54 9.20
CA SER A 375 6.85 -23.74 10.62
C SER A 375 5.41 -23.39 10.99
N GLU A 376 4.93 -23.88 12.15
CA GLU A 376 3.59 -23.55 12.68
C GLU A 376 3.34 -22.02 12.73
N GLU A 377 4.37 -21.24 13.02
CA GLU A 377 4.36 -19.76 13.08
C GLU A 377 4.30 -19.10 11.69
N GLU A 378 4.81 -19.74 10.64
CA GLU A 378 4.70 -19.28 9.24
C GLU A 378 3.38 -19.73 8.59
N LEU A 379 2.85 -20.90 8.98
CA LEU A 379 1.52 -21.38 8.55
C LEU A 379 0.40 -20.49 9.07
N GLU A 380 0.46 -20.07 10.34
CA GLU A 380 -0.49 -19.13 10.95
C GLU A 380 -0.41 -17.72 10.31
N GLN A 381 0.71 -17.35 9.67
CA GLN A 381 0.84 -16.10 8.90
C GLN A 381 0.35 -16.23 7.45
N MET A 382 0.53 -17.40 6.82
CA MET A 382 0.17 -17.60 5.40
C MET A 382 -1.30 -17.99 5.19
N ASN A 383 -2.03 -18.46 6.22
CA ASN A 383 -3.44 -18.85 6.13
C ASN A 383 -3.77 -19.83 4.98
N ILE A 384 -2.90 -20.81 4.72
CA ILE A 384 -2.99 -21.73 3.56
C ILE A 384 -4.35 -22.44 3.42
N GLU A 385 -5.05 -22.76 4.53
CA GLU A 385 -6.41 -23.32 4.47
C GLU A 385 -7.42 -22.34 3.85
N GLN A 386 -7.31 -21.03 4.12
CA GLN A 386 -8.12 -19.98 3.49
C GLN A 386 -7.69 -19.75 2.05
N THR A 387 -6.37 -19.74 1.75
CA THR A 387 -5.84 -19.65 0.39
C THR A 387 -6.42 -20.74 -0.53
N ARG A 388 -6.38 -21.98 -0.05
CA ARG A 388 -6.92 -23.16 -0.74
C ARG A 388 -8.45 -23.03 -0.93
N ALA A 389 -9.17 -22.61 0.11
CA ALA A 389 -10.62 -22.41 0.04
C ALA A 389 -11.04 -21.25 -0.90
N ALA A 390 -10.24 -20.19 -1.02
CA ALA A 390 -10.47 -19.09 -1.96
C ALA A 390 -10.29 -19.54 -3.42
N ILE A 391 -9.22 -20.29 -3.73
CA ILE A 391 -9.01 -20.88 -5.07
C ILE A 391 -10.14 -21.86 -5.41
N GLU A 392 -10.53 -22.72 -4.47
CA GLU A 392 -11.70 -23.61 -4.62
C GLU A 392 -13.03 -22.85 -4.77
N ALA A 393 -13.12 -21.57 -4.38
CA ALA A 393 -14.28 -20.72 -4.59
C ALA A 393 -14.24 -20.02 -5.97
N GLN A 394 -13.07 -19.52 -6.39
CA GLN A 394 -12.85 -18.93 -7.73
C GLN A 394 -13.27 -19.91 -8.84
N GLN A 395 -12.80 -21.15 -8.74
CA GLN A 395 -13.14 -22.24 -9.67
C GLN A 395 -14.62 -22.65 -9.62
N ALA A 396 -15.28 -22.54 -8.47
CA ALA A 396 -16.68 -22.93 -8.32
C ALA A 396 -17.65 -21.84 -8.79
N ALA A 397 -17.20 -20.59 -8.80
CA ALA A 397 -17.93 -19.42 -9.30
C ALA A 397 -17.75 -19.18 -10.81
N ASP A 398 -16.85 -19.91 -11.49
CA ASP A 398 -16.33 -19.56 -12.81
C ASP A 398 -15.78 -18.11 -12.83
N LEU A 399 -15.02 -17.71 -11.79
CA LEU A 399 -14.51 -16.33 -11.65
C LEU A 399 -13.46 -16.00 -12.71
N GLU A 400 -13.63 -14.86 -13.38
CA GLU A 400 -12.73 -14.37 -14.44
C GLU A 400 -12.42 -12.89 -14.18
N THR A 401 -11.15 -12.55 -13.95
CA THR A 401 -10.65 -11.17 -13.81
C THR A 401 -9.89 -10.78 -15.06
N THR A 402 -10.28 -9.68 -15.70
CA THR A 402 -9.63 -9.15 -16.91
C THR A 402 -8.97 -7.81 -16.61
N PHE A 403 -7.81 -7.57 -17.21
CA PHE A 403 -7.11 -6.30 -17.25
C PHE A 403 -6.84 -5.91 -18.69
N ASP A 404 -7.12 -4.66 -19.05
CA ASP A 404 -6.75 -4.07 -20.33
C ASP A 404 -5.84 -2.85 -20.10
N TRP A 405 -4.92 -2.59 -21.02
CA TRP A 405 -4.15 -1.33 -21.06
C TRP A 405 -3.96 -0.82 -22.48
N ASP A 406 -3.89 0.51 -22.60
CA ASP A 406 -3.34 1.25 -23.74
C ASP A 406 -2.38 2.30 -23.18
N ALA A 407 -1.16 2.40 -23.71
CA ALA A 407 -0.16 3.34 -23.23
C ALA A 407 0.71 3.85 -24.38
N SER A 408 0.74 5.17 -24.57
CA SER A 408 1.56 5.85 -25.56
C SER A 408 2.47 6.92 -24.96
N VAL A 409 3.66 7.08 -25.55
CA VAL A 409 4.67 8.08 -25.19
C VAL A 409 5.26 8.65 -26.48
N GLU A 410 5.00 9.92 -26.76
CA GLU A 410 5.55 10.64 -27.92
C GLU A 410 6.64 11.64 -27.47
N GLN A 411 7.88 11.45 -27.92
CA GLN A 411 8.98 12.40 -27.75
C GLN A 411 9.24 13.12 -29.08
N THR A 412 9.03 14.44 -29.13
CA THR A 412 9.43 15.24 -30.30
C THR A 412 10.70 16.04 -30.02
N ALA A 413 11.71 15.93 -30.90
CA ALA A 413 13.03 16.51 -30.69
C ALA A 413 13.03 18.03 -30.37
N GLY A 414 13.54 18.38 -29.19
CA GLY A 414 13.61 19.76 -28.70
C GLY A 414 12.24 20.40 -28.40
N GLN A 415 11.25 19.59 -28.05
CA GLN A 415 9.93 19.96 -27.53
C GLN A 415 9.58 19.02 -26.35
N GLU A 416 8.34 19.04 -25.90
CA GLU A 416 7.80 18.15 -24.86
C GLU A 416 7.95 16.65 -25.20
N VAL A 417 8.02 15.82 -24.16
CA VAL A 417 7.60 14.41 -24.16
C VAL A 417 6.17 14.40 -23.65
N THR A 418 5.22 13.91 -24.45
CA THR A 418 3.85 13.65 -24.01
C THR A 418 3.65 12.18 -23.71
N PHE A 419 2.78 11.87 -22.77
CA PHE A 419 2.32 10.52 -22.48
C PHE A 419 0.81 10.50 -22.27
N ASP A 420 0.21 9.34 -22.51
CA ASP A 420 -1.22 9.06 -22.46
C ASP A 420 -1.33 7.57 -22.10
N ALA A 421 -2.02 7.22 -21.02
CA ALA A 421 -2.17 5.84 -20.58
C ALA A 421 -3.56 5.61 -19.96
N GLU A 422 -4.18 4.49 -20.33
CA GLU A 422 -5.45 3.98 -19.82
C GLU A 422 -5.21 2.54 -19.35
N VAL A 423 -5.58 2.23 -18.12
CA VAL A 423 -5.53 0.87 -17.54
C VAL A 423 -6.86 0.63 -16.84
N SER A 424 -7.50 -0.49 -17.15
CA SER A 424 -8.72 -0.91 -16.45
C SER A 424 -8.62 -2.37 -16.01
N GLY A 425 -9.43 -2.73 -15.01
CA GLY A 425 -9.57 -4.09 -14.53
C GLY A 425 -10.99 -4.35 -14.07
N ASP A 426 -11.59 -5.45 -14.53
CA ASP A 426 -12.93 -5.89 -14.16
C ASP A 426 -12.95 -7.36 -13.74
N THR A 427 -14.05 -7.82 -13.16
CA THR A 427 -14.20 -9.21 -12.72
C THR A 427 -15.61 -9.74 -12.90
N GLU A 428 -15.79 -10.67 -13.85
CA GLU A 428 -17.05 -11.39 -14.03
C GLU A 428 -17.27 -12.41 -12.90
N ASN A 429 -18.55 -12.70 -12.61
CA ASN A 429 -19.03 -13.66 -11.61
C ASN A 429 -18.68 -13.36 -10.14
N TRP A 430 -18.29 -12.12 -9.81
CA TRP A 430 -17.96 -11.66 -8.46
C TRP A 430 -19.00 -12.00 -7.36
N GLU A 431 -20.30 -11.69 -7.57
CA GLU A 431 -21.40 -12.04 -6.65
C GLU A 431 -21.41 -13.54 -6.30
N ALA A 432 -21.12 -14.42 -7.28
CA ALA A 432 -21.08 -15.86 -7.09
C ALA A 432 -19.85 -16.33 -6.31
N TYR A 433 -18.71 -15.65 -6.47
CA TYR A 433 -17.51 -15.92 -5.68
C TYR A 433 -17.69 -15.55 -4.21
N LEU A 434 -18.32 -14.41 -3.90
CA LEU A 434 -18.64 -14.02 -2.52
C LEU A 434 -19.59 -15.02 -1.83
N ASP A 435 -20.59 -15.54 -2.55
CA ASP A 435 -21.46 -16.62 -2.07
C ASP A 435 -20.70 -17.95 -1.86
N GLU A 436 -19.77 -18.31 -2.75
CA GLU A 436 -18.95 -19.51 -2.62
C GLU A 436 -17.90 -19.38 -1.48
N LEU A 437 -17.35 -18.19 -1.21
CA LEU A 437 -16.51 -17.90 -0.02
C LEU A 437 -17.29 -18.10 1.28
N GLU A 438 -18.45 -17.44 1.43
CA GLU A 438 -19.30 -17.58 2.62
C GLU A 438 -19.68 -19.05 2.86
N SER A 439 -19.98 -19.79 1.79
CA SER A 439 -20.33 -21.22 1.88
C SER A 439 -19.20 -22.13 2.38
N ARG A 440 -17.95 -21.65 2.36
CA ARG A 440 -16.73 -22.33 2.86
C ARG A 440 -16.30 -21.84 4.25
N ASP A 441 -17.10 -21.02 4.92
CA ASP A 441 -16.74 -20.32 6.16
C ASP A 441 -15.50 -19.39 5.99
N VAL A 442 -15.25 -18.88 4.77
CA VAL A 442 -14.21 -17.86 4.49
C VAL A 442 -14.84 -16.46 4.59
N GLN A 443 -14.10 -15.50 5.16
CA GLN A 443 -14.58 -14.12 5.31
C GLN A 443 -14.60 -13.42 3.94
N ARG A 444 -15.70 -12.70 3.64
CA ARG A 444 -15.77 -11.80 2.47
C ARG A 444 -14.73 -10.68 2.62
N PRO A 445 -14.18 -10.13 1.52
CA PRO A 445 -13.47 -8.85 1.58
C PRO A 445 -14.39 -7.76 2.17
N ASN A 446 -13.80 -6.71 2.72
CA ASN A 446 -14.53 -5.49 3.06
C ASN A 446 -14.95 -4.76 1.77
N ASP A 447 -16.04 -3.99 1.84
CA ASP A 447 -16.35 -3.03 0.77
C ASP A 447 -15.22 -1.97 0.75
N VAL A 448 -14.72 -1.61 -0.42
CA VAL A 448 -13.71 -0.56 -0.62
C VAL A 448 -14.11 0.31 -1.79
N ARG A 449 -14.08 1.63 -1.62
CA ARG A 449 -14.08 2.60 -2.74
C ARG A 449 -12.89 3.52 -2.63
N PHE A 450 -12.32 3.91 -3.76
CA PHE A 450 -11.35 4.98 -3.81
C PHE A 450 -11.44 5.77 -5.11
N ASP A 451 -11.12 7.06 -5.02
CA ASP A 451 -10.89 7.96 -6.14
C ASP A 451 -9.64 8.78 -5.84
N LEU A 452 -8.81 9.04 -6.85
CA LEU A 452 -7.58 9.84 -6.74
C LEU A 452 -7.38 10.59 -8.05
N SER A 453 -7.47 11.91 -8.02
CA SER A 453 -7.22 12.78 -9.18
C SER A 453 -6.02 13.70 -8.94
N ALA A 454 -5.20 13.94 -9.97
CA ALA A 454 -4.14 14.94 -9.93
C ALA A 454 -4.07 15.74 -11.24
N GLU A 455 -4.32 17.05 -11.18
CA GLU A 455 -4.29 17.95 -12.34
C GLU A 455 -3.27 19.08 -12.18
N THR A 456 -2.63 19.50 -13.28
CA THR A 456 -1.87 20.76 -13.32
C THR A 456 -2.73 21.91 -13.85
N ALA A 457 -2.99 22.93 -13.03
CA ALA A 457 -3.82 24.08 -13.37
C ALA A 457 -3.14 25.40 -12.99
N ASP A 458 -3.20 26.39 -13.89
CA ASP A 458 -2.69 27.79 -13.77
C ASP A 458 -1.24 28.03 -13.25
N GLY A 459 -0.49 26.99 -12.88
CA GLY A 459 0.87 27.04 -12.32
C GLY A 459 1.08 26.08 -11.12
N GLN A 460 0.01 25.45 -10.65
CA GLN A 460 -0.01 24.45 -9.59
C GLN A 460 -0.11 23.02 -10.14
N LEU A 461 0.17 22.05 -9.28
CA LEU A 461 -0.22 20.64 -9.34
C LEU A 461 -1.14 20.36 -8.14
N SER A 462 -2.43 20.15 -8.40
CA SER A 462 -3.40 19.69 -7.42
C SER A 462 -3.39 18.16 -7.34
N LEU A 463 -3.67 17.63 -6.16
CA LEU A 463 -3.88 16.21 -5.86
C LEU A 463 -5.07 16.13 -4.90
N ASP A 464 -6.14 15.48 -5.31
CA ASP A 464 -7.35 15.25 -4.51
C ASP A 464 -7.60 13.74 -4.43
N GLY A 465 -8.04 13.24 -3.28
CA GLY A 465 -8.31 11.80 -3.11
C GLY A 465 -9.35 11.50 -2.03
N THR A 466 -10.16 10.48 -2.30
CA THR A 466 -11.18 9.91 -1.41
C THR A 466 -11.00 8.41 -1.27
N PHE A 467 -11.28 7.90 -0.07
CA PHE A 467 -11.14 6.48 0.27
C PHE A 467 -12.21 6.10 1.29
N GLU A 468 -12.92 5.01 1.04
CA GLU A 468 -13.92 4.44 1.93
C GLU A 468 -13.65 2.93 2.08
N ILE A 469 -13.67 2.43 3.33
CA ILE A 469 -13.77 1.01 3.64
C ILE A 469 -15.08 0.80 4.40
N GLY A 470 -16.03 0.08 3.82
CA GLY A 470 -17.23 -0.39 4.51
C GLY A 470 -16.97 -1.73 5.19
N GLY A 471 -17.34 -1.88 6.46
CA GLY A 471 -17.16 -3.16 7.15
C GLY A 471 -17.66 -3.17 8.59
N GLU A 472 -18.32 -4.26 8.99
CA GLU A 472 -18.75 -4.45 10.37
C GLU A 472 -17.53 -4.50 11.32
N ASP A 473 -17.50 -3.65 12.33
CA ASP A 473 -16.49 -3.64 13.41
C ASP A 473 -15.03 -3.41 12.93
N LEU A 474 -14.82 -2.55 11.92
CA LEU A 474 -13.45 -2.14 11.52
C LEU A 474 -12.67 -1.49 12.68
N ALA A 475 -13.35 -0.82 13.61
CA ALA A 475 -12.74 -0.28 14.83
C ALA A 475 -12.15 -1.39 15.71
N GLY A 476 -12.93 -2.44 16.04
CA GLY A 476 -12.45 -3.61 16.78
C GLY A 476 -11.34 -4.35 16.03
N GLN A 477 -11.52 -4.63 14.73
CA GLN A 477 -10.51 -5.29 13.90
C GLN A 477 -9.17 -4.54 13.87
N THR A 478 -9.18 -3.21 13.78
CA THR A 478 -7.94 -2.41 13.76
C THR A 478 -7.29 -2.33 15.14
N LEU A 479 -8.09 -2.26 16.22
CA LEU A 479 -7.58 -2.34 17.59
C LEU A 479 -6.97 -3.72 17.90
N ASP A 480 -7.57 -4.82 17.44
CA ASP A 480 -7.01 -6.16 17.53
C ASP A 480 -5.71 -6.30 16.73
N THR A 481 -5.62 -5.67 15.56
CA THR A 481 -4.40 -5.64 14.74
C THR A 481 -3.28 -4.88 15.45
N MET A 482 -3.59 -3.74 16.10
CA MET A 482 -2.64 -3.03 16.97
C MET A 482 -2.27 -3.82 18.23
N ALA A 483 -3.21 -4.59 18.81
CA ALA A 483 -2.92 -5.48 19.94
C ALA A 483 -1.94 -6.59 19.54
N GLN A 484 -2.06 -7.14 18.33
CA GLN A 484 -1.17 -8.17 17.80
C GLN A 484 0.21 -7.61 17.46
N SER A 485 0.32 -6.47 16.77
CA SER A 485 1.62 -5.86 16.43
C SER A 485 2.39 -5.40 17.68
N ALA A 486 1.68 -4.90 18.70
CA ALA A 486 2.25 -4.55 20.00
C ALA A 486 2.81 -5.77 20.77
N GLN A 487 2.39 -7.01 20.45
CA GLN A 487 2.91 -8.24 21.04
C GLN A 487 4.11 -8.82 20.27
N THR A 488 4.20 -8.58 18.96
CA THR A 488 5.28 -9.13 18.10
C THR A 488 6.49 -8.20 17.97
N SER A 489 6.32 -6.89 18.16
CA SER A 489 7.42 -5.91 18.08
C SER A 489 8.57 -6.22 19.07
N PRO A 490 9.85 -6.09 18.68
CA PRO A 490 10.99 -6.40 19.56
C PRO A 490 11.15 -5.45 20.77
N ALA A 491 10.39 -4.35 20.82
CA ALA A 491 10.22 -3.52 22.02
C ALA A 491 8.97 -3.89 22.86
N GLY A 492 8.00 -4.58 22.24
CA GLY A 492 6.64 -4.90 22.72
C GLY A 492 6.54 -5.98 23.80
N THR A 493 7.42 -5.97 24.80
CA THR A 493 7.32 -6.87 25.97
C THR A 493 7.12 -6.13 27.30
N ALA A 494 6.68 -4.87 27.24
CA ALA A 494 6.23 -4.10 28.39
C ALA A 494 4.79 -4.51 28.77
N PRO A 495 4.53 -5.07 29.98
CA PRO A 495 3.19 -5.48 30.43
C PRO A 495 2.25 -4.29 30.79
N GLU A 496 2.46 -3.16 30.13
CA GLU A 496 1.79 -1.88 30.34
C GLU A 496 1.16 -1.44 29.02
N THR A 497 1.90 -1.55 27.90
CA THR A 497 1.36 -1.44 26.54
C THR A 497 0.22 -2.43 26.30
N THR A 498 0.40 -3.72 26.66
CA THR A 498 -0.67 -4.73 26.51
C THR A 498 -1.94 -4.34 27.28
N ARG A 499 -1.80 -3.87 28.54
CA ARG A 499 -2.95 -3.45 29.36
C ARG A 499 -3.63 -2.20 28.82
N TYR A 500 -2.86 -1.29 28.23
CA TYR A 500 -3.39 -0.09 27.61
C TYR A 500 -4.24 -0.44 26.38
N VAL A 501 -3.79 -1.36 25.53
CA VAL A 501 -4.58 -1.82 24.37
C VAL A 501 -5.78 -2.69 24.80
N GLU A 502 -5.63 -3.55 25.82
CA GLU A 502 -6.75 -4.24 26.47
C GLU A 502 -7.82 -3.22 26.93
N ALA A 503 -7.44 -2.16 27.64
CA ALA A 503 -8.36 -1.13 28.12
C ALA A 503 -8.93 -0.21 27.03
N LEU A 504 -8.23 -0.03 25.91
CA LEU A 504 -8.73 0.70 24.74
C LEU A 504 -9.77 -0.12 23.95
N SER A 505 -9.63 -1.45 23.94
CA SER A 505 -10.64 -2.38 23.42
C SER A 505 -11.86 -2.46 24.36
N ASP A 506 -11.65 -2.63 25.68
CA ASP A 506 -12.72 -2.65 26.69
C ASP A 506 -13.50 -1.31 26.79
N ALA A 507 -12.95 -0.20 26.27
CA ALA A 507 -13.61 1.10 26.21
C ALA A 507 -14.65 1.24 25.07
N ASP A 508 -14.64 0.35 24.08
CA ASP A 508 -15.58 0.27 22.96
C ASP A 508 -15.68 1.58 22.13
N LEU A 509 -14.74 1.77 21.20
CA LEU A 509 -14.64 2.95 20.33
C LEU A 509 -15.84 3.02 19.37
N GLN A 510 -16.62 4.08 19.49
CA GLN A 510 -17.85 4.31 18.73
C GLN A 510 -17.61 5.16 17.47
N VAL A 511 -16.78 6.21 17.59
CA VAL A 511 -16.37 7.12 16.52
C VAL A 511 -14.98 7.67 16.84
N ALA A 512 -14.09 7.77 15.85
CA ALA A 512 -12.90 8.62 15.89
C ALA A 512 -12.89 9.53 14.65
N ARG A 513 -12.42 10.77 14.81
CA ARG A 513 -12.27 11.75 13.74
C ARG A 513 -10.94 12.47 13.88
N VAL A 514 -10.28 12.74 12.76
CA VAL A 514 -9.08 13.59 12.67
C VAL A 514 -9.21 14.48 11.46
N ASP A 515 -8.96 15.78 11.61
CA ASP A 515 -8.87 16.76 10.52
C ASP A 515 -7.53 17.50 10.64
N ALA A 516 -6.78 17.58 9.54
CA ALA A 516 -5.61 18.43 9.41
C ALA A 516 -5.85 19.44 8.28
N ASP A 517 -5.48 20.69 8.53
CA ASP A 517 -5.47 21.78 7.56
C ASP A 517 -4.10 22.47 7.63
N MET A 518 -3.52 22.74 6.47
CA MET A 518 -2.29 23.48 6.27
C MET A 518 -2.60 24.54 5.22
N SER A 519 -2.50 25.83 5.59
CA SER A 519 -2.85 26.98 4.72
C SER A 519 -2.34 28.31 5.31
N ASP A 520 -2.03 29.33 4.48
CA ASP A 520 -1.57 30.68 4.91
C ASP A 520 -0.45 30.61 5.99
N GLY A 521 0.55 29.72 5.82
CA GLY A 521 1.65 29.49 6.78
C GLY A 521 1.23 28.91 8.15
N THR A 522 0.00 28.43 8.27
CA THR A 522 -0.63 27.93 9.50
C THR A 522 -0.91 26.42 9.40
N VAL A 523 -0.55 25.67 10.44
CA VAL A 523 -0.94 24.27 10.66
C VAL A 523 -2.06 24.23 11.69
N ARG A 524 -3.13 23.50 11.38
CA ARG A 524 -4.22 23.13 12.29
C ARG A 524 -4.37 21.61 12.28
N LEU A 525 -4.27 20.98 13.44
CA LEU A 525 -4.58 19.57 13.66
C LEU A 525 -5.68 19.47 14.70
N GLU A 526 -6.86 19.02 14.29
CA GLU A 526 -8.00 18.71 15.15
C GLU A 526 -8.22 17.20 15.19
N GLY A 527 -8.64 16.67 16.34
CA GLY A 527 -8.91 15.25 16.48
C GLY A 527 -9.75 14.94 17.70
N GLY A 528 -10.52 13.87 17.63
CA GLY A 528 -11.42 13.48 18.71
C GLY A 528 -11.89 12.05 18.59
N ALA A 529 -12.37 11.51 19.70
CA ALA A 529 -12.90 10.15 19.78
C ALA A 529 -14.04 10.05 20.79
N LYS A 530 -14.90 9.06 20.57
CA LYS A 530 -16.04 8.72 21.41
C LYS A 530 -16.03 7.23 21.75
N PHE A 531 -16.23 6.92 23.02
CA PHE A 531 -16.21 5.57 23.60
C PHE A 531 -17.55 5.27 24.30
N GLU A 532 -18.03 4.02 24.32
CA GLU A 532 -19.17 3.68 25.20
C GLU A 532 -18.75 3.62 26.68
N ASN A 533 -17.50 3.22 26.97
CA ASN A 533 -17.03 3.00 28.35
C ASN A 533 -15.61 3.53 28.62
N MET A 534 -15.38 4.83 28.45
CA MET A 534 -14.08 5.45 28.76
C MET A 534 -13.64 5.32 30.24
N SER A 535 -14.52 4.84 31.13
CA SER A 535 -14.17 4.62 32.54
C SER A 535 -13.17 3.47 32.76
N GLU A 536 -13.17 2.43 31.93
CA GLU A 536 -12.16 1.34 32.00
C GLU A 536 -10.77 1.83 31.59
N LEU A 537 -10.72 2.76 30.61
CA LEU A 537 -9.51 3.42 30.15
C LEU A 537 -8.90 4.28 31.26
N THR A 538 -9.73 5.05 31.99
CA THR A 538 -9.26 5.85 33.13
C THR A 538 -8.86 4.98 34.32
N ASP A 539 -9.68 4.03 34.76
CA ASP A 539 -9.39 3.18 35.94
C ASP A 539 -8.07 2.39 35.77
N THR A 540 -7.75 2.00 34.53
CA THR A 540 -6.49 1.33 34.15
C THR A 540 -5.25 2.20 34.39
N VAL A 541 -5.39 3.52 34.37
CA VAL A 541 -4.29 4.50 34.41
C VAL A 541 -4.23 5.23 35.74
N THR A 542 -5.36 5.77 36.21
CA THR A 542 -5.43 6.66 37.38
C THR A 542 -5.36 5.91 38.71
N GLY A 543 -5.61 4.59 38.68
CA GLY A 543 -5.40 3.62 39.75
C GLY A 543 -6.39 3.69 40.93
N SER A 544 -6.57 4.87 41.53
CA SER A 544 -7.55 5.09 42.62
C SER A 544 -8.11 6.52 42.69
N MET A 545 -7.83 7.36 41.69
CA MET A 545 -8.40 8.69 41.53
C MET A 545 -9.46 8.65 40.42
N ALA A 546 -10.72 8.96 40.74
CA ALA A 546 -11.76 9.05 39.72
C ALA A 546 -11.60 10.39 38.98
N VAL A 547 -11.01 10.38 37.78
CA VAL A 547 -10.99 11.55 36.89
C VAL A 547 -12.34 11.64 36.19
N SER A 548 -12.94 12.83 36.20
CA SER A 548 -14.18 13.12 35.47
C SER A 548 -13.93 13.84 34.16
N GLY A 549 -12.80 14.52 34.02
CA GLY A 549 -12.42 15.12 32.75
C GLY A 549 -11.11 15.93 32.77
N VAL A 550 -10.77 16.46 31.60
CA VAL A 550 -9.61 17.33 31.35
C VAL A 550 -10.05 18.53 30.52
N SER A 551 -9.43 19.69 30.76
CA SER A 551 -9.54 20.89 29.93
C SER A 551 -8.22 21.65 29.90
N THR A 552 -7.95 22.45 28.86
CA THR A 552 -6.86 23.45 28.86
C THR A 552 -7.41 24.88 28.94
N ALA A 553 -6.51 25.83 29.18
CA ALA A 553 -6.69 27.24 28.86
C ALA A 553 -5.34 27.84 28.41
N THR A 554 -5.34 28.50 27.26
CA THR A 554 -4.18 29.26 26.73
C THR A 554 -4.22 30.71 27.23
N SER A 555 -3.11 31.21 27.77
CA SER A 555 -3.03 32.55 28.39
C SER A 555 -1.81 33.35 27.89
N GLY A 556 -1.66 33.44 26.57
CA GLY A 556 -0.44 33.91 25.92
C GLY A 556 0.53 32.75 25.75
N ASP A 557 1.82 32.99 26.02
CA ASP A 557 2.93 32.04 25.83
C ASP A 557 2.91 30.83 26.80
N THR A 558 1.78 30.55 27.46
CA THR A 558 1.61 29.52 28.51
C THR A 558 0.28 28.80 28.34
N ALA A 559 0.32 27.46 28.38
CA ALA A 559 -0.87 26.61 28.47
C ALA A 559 -1.01 26.08 29.90
N SER A 560 -2.14 26.38 30.54
CA SER A 560 -2.53 25.77 31.81
C SER A 560 -3.47 24.61 31.52
N MET A 561 -3.16 23.42 32.02
CA MET A 561 -3.95 22.20 31.76
C MET A 561 -4.52 21.64 33.07
N TYR A 562 -5.84 21.47 33.12
CA TYR A 562 -6.62 21.11 34.31
C TYR A 562 -7.08 19.65 34.26
N VAL A 563 -6.76 18.86 35.28
CA VAL A 563 -7.39 17.54 35.50
C VAL A 563 -8.47 17.69 36.57
N HIS A 564 -9.70 17.36 36.24
CA HIS A 564 -10.84 17.37 37.17
C HIS A 564 -10.99 15.98 37.79
N VAL A 565 -10.83 15.89 39.10
CA VAL A 565 -10.92 14.65 39.88
C VAL A 565 -12.19 14.70 40.73
N GLU A 566 -13.12 13.77 40.51
CA GLU A 566 -14.35 13.64 41.31
C GLU A 566 -14.10 13.00 42.69
N ASP A 567 -13.19 12.02 42.78
CA ASP A 567 -12.85 11.32 44.02
C ASP A 567 -11.33 11.09 44.13
N MET A 568 -10.70 11.70 45.15
CA MET A 568 -9.30 11.50 45.54
C MET A 568 -9.10 10.24 46.42
N GLY A 569 -10.09 9.35 46.51
CA GLY A 569 -10.01 8.02 47.11
C GLY A 569 -10.10 8.03 48.64
N ASP A 570 -9.03 7.61 49.33
CA ASP A 570 -8.99 7.59 50.80
C ASP A 570 -8.79 8.99 51.43
N VAL A 571 -8.73 10.07 50.62
CA VAL A 571 -8.45 11.45 51.05
C VAL A 571 -9.74 12.26 51.30
N ASP A 572 -9.95 12.68 52.55
CA ASP A 572 -10.99 13.66 52.93
C ASP A 572 -10.56 15.08 52.53
N THR A 573 -10.70 15.43 51.25
CA THR A 573 -10.26 16.72 50.67
C THR A 573 -10.80 17.94 51.42
N ALA A 574 -11.98 17.82 52.04
CA ALA A 574 -12.63 18.86 52.84
C ALA A 574 -11.93 19.16 54.18
N SER A 575 -10.95 18.34 54.60
CA SER A 575 -10.11 18.61 55.78
C SER A 575 -8.62 18.25 55.62
N ALA A 576 -8.20 17.82 54.43
CA ALA A 576 -6.82 17.51 54.08
C ALA A 576 -5.96 18.77 53.89
N THR A 577 -4.70 18.68 54.29
CA THR A 577 -3.64 19.68 54.07
C THR A 577 -2.61 19.13 53.07
N LYS A 578 -1.61 19.92 52.62
CA LYS A 578 -0.52 19.36 51.78
C LYS A 578 0.05 18.08 52.39
N ALA A 579 0.30 18.06 53.70
CA ALA A 579 0.89 16.92 54.41
C ALA A 579 0.02 15.63 54.43
N ASP A 580 -1.25 15.72 54.02
CA ASP A 580 -2.15 14.59 53.88
C ASP A 580 -2.21 14.07 52.43
N VAL A 581 -1.87 14.92 51.43
CA VAL A 581 -1.75 14.54 50.00
C VAL A 581 -0.30 14.36 49.49
N ASP A 582 0.71 14.74 50.29
CA ASP A 582 2.19 14.59 50.12
C ASP A 582 2.69 13.14 49.87
N HIS A 583 1.77 12.20 49.69
CA HIS A 583 1.99 10.77 49.50
C HIS A 583 1.36 10.24 48.20
N LEU A 584 0.61 11.07 47.48
CA LEU A 584 0.11 10.80 46.13
C LEU A 584 1.21 11.17 45.13
N GLU A 585 1.34 10.40 44.05
CA GLU A 585 2.41 10.58 43.07
C GLU A 585 2.29 11.94 42.35
N VAL A 586 1.05 12.45 42.16
CA VAL A 586 0.76 13.78 41.61
C VAL A 586 1.14 14.99 42.51
N VAL A 587 1.75 14.79 43.69
CA VAL A 587 2.14 15.88 44.62
C VAL A 587 3.64 15.80 44.95
N GLY A 588 4.43 16.70 44.36
CA GLY A 588 5.89 16.77 44.51
C GLY A 588 6.36 17.71 45.61
N ASP A 589 7.69 17.81 45.80
CA ASP A 589 8.32 18.77 46.73
C ASP A 589 7.93 20.23 46.40
N GLU A 590 7.79 20.56 45.11
CA GLU A 590 7.62 21.94 44.62
C GLU A 590 6.14 22.35 44.40
N THR A 591 5.23 21.38 44.23
CA THR A 591 3.76 21.56 44.09
C THR A 591 3.13 22.46 45.17
N THR A 592 2.34 23.46 44.78
CA THR A 592 1.45 24.23 45.67
C THR A 592 0.16 23.43 45.91
N VAL A 593 -0.33 23.37 47.17
CA VAL A 593 -1.63 22.76 47.48
C VAL A 593 -2.50 23.77 48.23
N HIS A 594 -3.70 24.02 47.70
CA HIS A 594 -4.71 24.92 48.29
C HIS A 594 -5.76 24.12 49.06
N GLU A 595 -5.94 24.45 50.34
CA GLU A 595 -6.94 23.79 51.20
C GLU A 595 -8.38 24.20 50.80
N ALA A 596 -9.35 23.30 51.06
CA ALA A 596 -10.72 23.49 50.60
C ALA A 596 -11.36 24.78 51.13
N GLY A 597 -11.75 25.67 50.19
CA GLY A 597 -12.34 26.97 50.50
C GLY A 597 -11.35 28.09 50.82
N GLU A 598 -10.05 27.91 50.56
CA GLU A 598 -9.07 29.02 50.58
C GLU A 598 -8.92 29.72 49.20
N TRP A 599 -9.39 29.10 48.12
CA TRP A 599 -9.39 29.60 46.73
C TRP A 599 -10.77 30.13 46.27
N ASP A 600 -10.78 30.97 45.22
CA ASP A 600 -11.97 31.65 44.63
C ASP A 600 -11.80 31.75 43.09
N GLU A 601 -11.09 30.76 42.52
CA GLU A 601 -10.73 30.61 41.09
C GLU A 601 -11.90 30.04 40.28
N GLU A 602 -12.03 30.44 39.00
CA GLU A 602 -12.97 29.84 38.04
C GLU A 602 -12.15 29.10 36.96
N PHE A 603 -12.07 27.77 37.07
CA PHE A 603 -11.31 26.91 36.14
C PHE A 603 -12.02 26.75 34.78
N SER A 604 -11.26 26.35 33.75
CA SER A 604 -11.79 26.03 32.42
C SER A 604 -12.75 24.84 32.49
N GLU A 605 -14.00 25.01 32.07
CA GLU A 605 -14.97 23.91 31.95
C GLU A 605 -14.53 22.93 30.84
N VAL A 606 -14.91 21.65 30.94
CA VAL A 606 -14.64 20.68 29.88
C VAL A 606 -15.46 21.07 28.64
N PRO A 607 -14.88 21.16 27.42
CA PRO A 607 -15.56 21.68 26.24
C PRO A 607 -16.49 20.63 25.57
N THR A 608 -17.30 19.91 26.36
CA THR A 608 -18.12 18.76 25.95
C THR A 608 -19.07 19.08 24.78
N ASP A 609 -19.67 20.28 24.76
CA ASP A 609 -20.51 20.74 23.62
C ASP A 609 -19.67 20.81 22.32
N THR A 610 -18.43 21.31 22.37
CA THR A 610 -17.51 21.40 21.20
C THR A 610 -17.13 20.01 20.70
N MET A 611 -16.71 19.11 21.60
CA MET A 611 -16.35 17.72 21.24
C MET A 611 -17.53 17.00 20.59
N SER A 612 -18.73 17.19 21.14
CA SER A 612 -19.95 16.59 20.60
C SER A 612 -20.38 17.21 19.28
N GLU A 613 -20.12 18.49 19.01
CA GLU A 613 -20.41 19.11 17.71
C GLU A 613 -19.45 18.58 16.63
N TYR A 614 -18.14 18.57 16.91
CA TYR A 614 -17.08 18.02 16.04
C TYR A 614 -17.30 16.55 15.66
N LEU A 615 -17.69 15.70 16.64
CA LEU A 615 -17.99 14.28 16.42
C LEU A 615 -19.42 14.00 15.94
N SER A 616 -20.25 15.03 15.70
CA SER A 616 -21.61 14.88 15.13
C SER A 616 -21.80 15.55 13.77
N THR A 617 -20.79 16.25 13.24
CA THR A 617 -20.85 16.82 11.89
C THR A 617 -20.62 15.74 10.83
N GLU A 618 -21.72 15.30 10.21
CA GLU A 618 -21.72 14.58 8.93
C GLU A 618 -20.73 15.27 7.96
N SER A 619 -19.84 14.49 7.32
CA SER A 619 -18.77 14.98 6.45
C SER A 619 -19.32 15.96 5.41
N THR A 620 -19.01 17.24 5.60
CA THR A 620 -19.57 18.32 4.79
C THR A 620 -18.69 18.52 3.56
N GLU A 621 -19.24 18.25 2.37
CA GLU A 621 -18.62 18.49 1.06
C GLU A 621 -17.95 19.89 1.03
N THR A 622 -16.62 19.93 1.20
CA THR A 622 -15.85 21.16 1.32
C THR A 622 -15.15 21.41 -0.01
N SER A 623 -15.69 22.36 -0.78
CA SER A 623 -15.26 22.66 -2.15
C SER A 623 -13.95 23.43 -2.23
N ASN A 624 -13.12 23.11 -3.23
CA ASN A 624 -11.79 23.65 -3.51
C ASN A 624 -11.67 25.19 -3.42
N GLU A 625 -10.56 25.69 -2.84
CA GLU A 625 -9.83 26.91 -3.20
C GLU A 625 -8.32 26.72 -2.78
N THR A 626 -7.35 27.33 -3.50
CA THR A 626 -5.93 26.88 -3.72
C THR A 626 -4.81 27.66 -2.95
N ASP A 627 -3.54 27.15 -2.85
CA ASP A 627 -2.20 27.67 -3.37
C ASP A 627 -0.92 27.12 -2.59
N ASP A 628 0.37 27.58 -2.79
CA ASP A 628 1.61 26.78 -2.41
C ASP A 628 3.05 27.36 -1.95
N GLY A 629 3.64 26.85 -0.81
CA GLY A 629 5.03 26.89 -0.18
C GLY A 629 5.11 26.88 1.41
N GLU A 630 5.76 26.09 2.33
CA GLU A 630 6.78 24.99 2.60
C GLU A 630 8.22 25.30 3.18
N ASP A 631 9.05 24.35 3.68
CA ASP A 631 10.58 24.32 3.73
C ASP A 631 11.19 23.07 4.48
N GLU A 632 11.94 22.23 3.75
CA GLU A 632 12.95 21.19 4.15
C GLU A 632 12.88 20.49 5.55
N ASP A 633 12.30 19.28 5.68
CA ASP A 633 13.06 18.00 5.88
C ASP A 633 12.22 16.68 5.83
N ASP A 634 12.87 15.61 5.37
CA ASP A 634 12.59 14.15 5.49
C ASP A 634 11.19 13.49 5.25
N SER A 635 11.22 12.43 4.41
CA SER A 635 10.32 11.24 4.40
C SER A 635 8.80 11.40 4.19
N THR A 636 8.33 11.07 2.97
CA THR A 636 6.90 10.86 2.64
C THR A 636 6.28 9.74 3.50
N PRO A 637 5.29 10.00 4.37
CA PRO A 637 4.69 8.97 5.20
C PRO A 637 3.76 8.03 4.41
N GLY A 638 3.74 6.75 4.77
CA GLY A 638 2.72 5.82 4.28
C GLY A 638 1.41 6.01 5.05
N PHE A 639 0.49 6.84 4.53
CA PHE A 639 -0.80 7.15 5.16
C PHE A 639 -1.82 5.99 5.08
N GLY A 640 -1.52 4.89 5.77
CA GLY A 640 -2.51 3.84 6.05
C GLY A 640 -3.48 4.23 7.18
N PRO A 641 -4.63 3.54 7.32
CA PRO A 641 -5.67 3.84 8.32
C PRO A 641 -5.17 3.82 9.79
N GLY A 642 -4.00 3.21 10.04
CA GLY A 642 -3.35 3.24 11.34
C GLY A 642 -3.00 4.64 11.86
N ILE A 643 -2.88 5.69 11.03
CA ILE A 643 -2.48 7.04 11.51
C ILE A 643 -3.59 7.74 12.31
N ALA A 644 -4.87 7.61 11.93
CA ALA A 644 -5.98 8.19 12.68
C ALA A 644 -6.11 7.53 14.08
N LEU A 645 -5.88 6.22 14.17
CA LEU A 645 -5.86 5.52 15.45
C LEU A 645 -4.55 5.72 16.22
N ALA A 646 -3.40 5.89 15.57
CA ALA A 646 -2.13 6.18 16.25
C ALA A 646 -2.09 7.60 16.83
N SER A 647 -2.69 8.58 16.16
CA SER A 647 -2.88 9.93 16.69
C SER A 647 -3.84 9.92 17.88
N VAL A 648 -5.03 9.32 17.77
CA VAL A 648 -5.97 9.18 18.92
C VAL A 648 -5.37 8.37 20.07
N ALA A 649 -4.71 7.24 19.80
CA ALA A 649 -4.05 6.44 20.83
C ALA A 649 -2.86 7.19 21.46
N GLY A 650 -2.14 8.02 20.69
CA GLY A 650 -1.07 8.89 21.16
C GLY A 650 -1.58 10.07 22.00
N LEU A 651 -2.70 10.67 21.61
CA LEU A 651 -3.43 11.75 22.29
C LEU A 651 -3.92 11.27 23.66
N LEU A 652 -4.58 10.11 23.70
CA LEU A 652 -4.97 9.43 24.93
C LEU A 652 -3.73 9.01 25.75
N THR A 653 -2.69 8.45 25.12
CA THR A 653 -1.44 8.08 25.82
C THR A 653 -0.77 9.29 26.47
N ALA A 654 -0.71 10.44 25.81
CA ALA A 654 -0.18 11.69 26.35
C ALA A 654 -1.02 12.20 27.53
N LEU A 655 -2.35 12.24 27.37
CA LEU A 655 -3.29 12.61 28.44
C LEU A 655 -3.20 11.71 29.67
N LEU A 656 -2.91 10.42 29.48
CA LEU A 656 -2.99 9.39 30.52
C LEU A 656 -1.63 9.13 31.20
N LEU A 657 -0.51 9.17 30.47
CA LEU A 657 0.84 9.08 31.07
C LEU A 657 1.12 10.24 32.04
N ARG A 658 0.51 11.41 31.79
CA ARG A 658 0.56 12.62 32.60
C ARG A 658 0.21 12.41 34.09
N GLN A 659 -0.52 11.35 34.44
CA GLN A 659 -0.98 11.09 35.80
C GLN A 659 -0.13 10.04 36.56
N ARG A 660 0.92 9.47 35.94
CA ARG A 660 1.57 8.23 36.42
C ARG A 660 3.07 8.30 36.78
N ASN A 661 3.64 9.49 36.98
CA ASN A 661 5.02 9.71 37.46
C ASN A 661 5.14 10.92 38.41
#